data_AF-A0A3M1YQX6-F1
#
_entry.id   AF-A0A3M1YQX6-F1
#
_cell.length_a   1.000
_cell.length_b   1.000
_cell.length_c   1.000
_cell.angle_alpha   90.00
_cell.angle_beta   90.00
_cell.angle_gamma   90.00
#
_symmetry.space_group_name_H-M   'P 1'
#
loop_
_entity.id
_entity.type
_entity.pdbx_description
1 polymer ?
#
loop_
_entity_poly.entity_id
_entity_poly.type
_entity_poly.pdbx_seq_one_letter_code
_entity_poly.pdbx_strand_id
1 'polypeptide(L)'
;MKKRQLVLIGVIFSLFSLALGMDFIFTKERNLSIYAEKIEDALQHKESQAEAFLSDTVFIVRQYRGFKNLSSTEQQELLQKEKALSTAPFNLCLYEGDSLIFWAQNRAFLNEAQLRVFSAQPEFRKIFLLPNGYYYALKKTFDFPGHNRYGIALIPVRNNYALESEHLQNQFLTEGRYIPKEIVFSEKPTPFVLHAGDGTELGWITNEGDFHDITQLKWILLIYLLGFIALGVLINDFAIQLVRKYRPWVGAAFLISTIFIIRYVTIKYEFTNNFKDLVTFADTFSKPVLNSSSSLGDLLINIVLLLWTMVFFHREFQVQKFLGVSRPVRYALTTFNYFSVILGLIMILGVFKSLVLDSDIAFDFDNVLNLNVYSILAIFGIILLILALFLFSHRMMLTIAQIGLGKYPRIAAFTGAVVASLPFVYLSDLNISMVFFLLSVVIYVWAFDLFIEHKSPNLTWLVIWLVLFSLFSSIALFKYNNDRDLQTRIRYAYELANLRDSLAEESFQQLHPKIAQSPGLQALTQTKTRLSKDDLNELVNQPFSEDKYLFHNYAFNAEAFYMEDGTPVSTEILDSLEQLRRFYNQARQTAHAGLRYHLRMARYFMRTELPGPHPVLLFMEFKHKSSNPSKVYAELLLNQQYKDLRNLDQYDYAIYKKGVLVESKGAEYEQYITEALPPVGQWKELVHSSKRSELIYHAPDNIVVQIGKDMGTYLKPISLFSYLFGLLILTVLLLSLINSVTHVLPEALHFSFSKTPSLRNRIQFAVISLILVSFLIIGLVSVWHFRNSSSEYHQGRLERKVHSIRANVEQVIEQQYKLRGGVSGLEDLVVPLSDIHRLDVNIYDLHGNLISSSEQDVFRKGILAPKMGGFAYQSVHHVGRPMEVQLESIGDLQYQSAYIPLTDPEGHPLAYIGVPYYSQLRDLQNDVSEFMGALLNVYVFLLLIAGGIAIAVANSITKPISDLGDSLKRLKLGRNEPLLWESKDELGELIAEYNRMIKKLEESTDLLAQSEREGAWREMAKQVAHEIKNPLTPMKLSIQYMLHAYQSNPANIGPLIERVSRTLIEQIDSLAQIASEFSNFAKMPQAQNTKFLLNDLVISVHNLFANERQDMDISLFTPDRAFYVYADKKHLTRVLNNLIKNAIQAIPDERKGRIEIHLNQKDDRVVIKVSDNGVGISEEMRNKVFVPNFTTKNSGTGLGLAISKNIIEAVHGKIYFHTEVGHGTDFFVELPLIDVEEIQEVQ
;
A
#
# COMPACT_ATOMS: atom_id res chain seq x y z
N MET A 1 20.45 36.68 -4.82
CA MET A 1 19.21 35.94 -4.48
C MET A 1 18.07 36.40 -5.37
N LYS A 2 17.18 35.48 -5.78
CA LYS A 2 15.97 35.81 -6.55
C LYS A 2 14.89 36.38 -5.63
N LYS A 3 13.99 37.23 -6.14
CA LYS A 3 12.84 37.80 -5.39
C LYS A 3 12.02 36.73 -4.65
N ARG A 4 11.81 35.57 -5.28
CA ARG A 4 11.14 34.39 -4.68
C ARG A 4 11.82 33.88 -3.40
N GLN A 5 13.15 33.89 -3.34
CA GLN A 5 13.90 33.41 -2.16
C GLN A 5 13.76 34.37 -0.97
N LEU A 6 13.75 35.68 -1.22
CA LEU A 6 13.50 36.68 -0.17
C LEU A 6 12.10 36.53 0.42
N VAL A 7 11.09 36.28 -0.43
CA VAL A 7 9.72 35.99 0.03
C VAL A 7 9.68 34.72 0.88
N LEU A 8 10.34 33.63 0.44
CA LEU A 8 10.44 32.39 1.21
C LEU A 8 11.09 32.60 2.58
N ILE A 9 12.18 33.37 2.67
CA ILE A 9 12.82 33.68 3.96
C ILE A 9 11.87 34.47 4.86
N GLY A 10 11.14 35.46 4.31
CA GLY A 10 10.11 36.18 5.05
C GLY A 10 9.03 35.25 5.60
N VAL A 11 8.51 34.33 4.77
CA VAL A 11 7.51 33.33 5.17
C VAL A 11 8.04 32.41 6.27
N ILE A 12 9.27 31.91 6.12
CA ILE A 12 9.93 31.05 7.11
C ILE A 12 10.03 31.78 8.45
N PHE A 13 10.55 33.02 8.45
CA PHE A 13 10.69 33.81 9.67
C PHE A 13 9.32 34.09 10.33
N SER A 14 8.30 34.43 9.54
CA SER A 14 6.95 34.65 10.05
C SER A 14 6.34 33.38 10.66
N LEU A 15 6.50 32.21 10.04
CA LEU A 15 5.97 30.95 10.57
C LEU A 15 6.65 30.53 11.87
N PHE A 16 7.98 30.55 11.92
CA PHE A 16 8.71 30.24 13.16
C PHE A 16 8.42 31.26 14.28
N SER A 17 8.32 32.55 13.95
CA SER A 17 7.96 33.59 14.93
C SER A 17 6.52 33.43 15.42
N LEU A 18 5.59 33.03 14.55
CA LEU A 18 4.19 32.76 14.93
C LEU A 18 4.09 31.54 15.85
N ALA A 19 4.83 30.46 15.56
CA ALA A 19 4.86 29.27 16.42
C ALA A 19 5.40 29.60 17.81
N LEU A 20 6.54 30.31 17.89
CA LEU A 20 7.12 30.79 19.15
C LEU A 20 6.20 31.78 19.87
N GLY A 21 5.54 32.66 19.13
CA GLY A 21 4.58 33.61 19.67
C GLY A 21 3.35 32.93 20.27
N MET A 22 2.81 31.90 19.61
CA MET A 22 1.73 31.08 20.17
C MET A 22 2.16 30.38 21.44
N ASP A 23 3.34 29.75 21.43
CA ASP A 23 3.90 29.09 22.62
C ASP A 23 4.04 30.06 23.81
N PHE A 24 4.40 31.33 23.54
CA PHE A 24 4.51 32.37 24.56
C PHE A 24 3.16 32.95 25.04
N ILE A 25 2.15 33.07 24.17
CA ILE A 25 0.87 33.74 24.45
C ILE A 25 -0.07 32.86 25.31
N PHE A 26 0.01 31.54 25.16
CA PHE A 26 -0.87 30.60 25.85
C PHE A 26 -0.22 30.15 27.16
N THR A 27 -0.40 30.94 28.20
CA THR A 27 0.00 30.58 29.56
C THR A 27 -0.95 29.56 30.17
N LYS A 28 -0.49 28.82 31.19
CA LYS A 28 -1.30 27.85 31.94
C LYS A 28 -2.62 28.45 32.45
N GLU A 29 -2.58 29.68 32.97
CA GLU A 29 -3.77 30.40 33.44
C GLU A 29 -4.80 30.64 32.33
N ARG A 30 -4.36 31.02 31.13
CA ARG A 30 -5.26 31.23 29.99
C ARG A 30 -5.87 29.92 29.49
N ASN A 31 -5.11 28.83 29.54
CA ASN A 31 -5.63 27.52 29.21
C ASN A 31 -6.69 27.08 30.23
N LEU A 32 -6.47 27.30 31.53
CA LEU A 32 -7.45 27.01 32.58
C LEU A 32 -8.76 27.79 32.39
N SER A 33 -8.72 29.08 32.02
CA SER A 33 -9.95 29.83 31.73
C SER A 33 -10.72 29.27 30.53
N ILE A 34 -10.02 28.86 29.48
CA ILE A 34 -10.63 28.23 28.29
C ILE A 34 -11.26 26.88 28.66
N TYR A 35 -10.62 26.10 29.53
CA TYR A 35 -11.19 24.83 29.97
C TYR A 35 -12.39 25.02 30.90
N ALA A 36 -12.38 26.02 31.78
CA ALA A 36 -13.56 26.38 32.57
C ALA A 36 -14.77 26.67 31.66
N GLU A 37 -14.60 27.53 30.66
CA GLU A 37 -15.64 27.86 29.67
C GLU A 37 -16.13 26.61 28.92
N LYS A 38 -15.22 25.72 28.51
CA LYS A 38 -15.61 24.45 27.84
C LYS A 38 -16.40 23.51 28.74
N ILE A 39 -16.07 23.44 30.03
CA ILE A 39 -16.80 22.64 31.03
C ILE A 39 -18.17 23.24 31.26
N GLU A 40 -18.25 24.56 31.44
CA GLU A 40 -19.51 25.31 31.61
C GLU A 40 -20.45 25.10 30.43
N ASP A 41 -19.97 25.32 29.20
CA ASP A 41 -20.77 25.11 27.97
C ASP A 41 -21.40 23.71 27.93
N ALA A 42 -20.60 22.67 28.19
CA ALA A 42 -21.06 21.29 28.15
C ALA A 42 -22.03 20.98 29.29
N LEU A 43 -21.81 21.57 30.47
CA LEU A 43 -22.69 21.43 31.61
C LEU A 43 -24.04 22.10 31.36
N GLN A 44 -24.03 23.34 30.85
CA GLN A 44 -25.23 24.11 30.52
C GLN A 44 -26.05 23.45 29.40
N HIS A 45 -25.39 22.81 28.42
CA HIS A 45 -26.09 22.05 27.39
C HIS A 45 -26.87 20.87 28.00
N LYS A 46 -26.22 20.06 28.86
CA LYS A 46 -26.86 18.95 29.57
C LYS A 46 -27.95 19.42 30.54
N GLU A 47 -27.73 20.56 31.18
CA GLU A 47 -28.69 21.21 32.08
C GLU A 47 -29.97 21.60 31.33
N SER A 48 -29.85 22.24 30.16
CA SER A 48 -31.00 22.60 29.33
C SER A 48 -31.82 21.36 28.92
N GLN A 49 -31.16 20.24 28.58
CA GLN A 49 -31.85 18.99 28.30
C GLN A 49 -32.59 18.45 29.53
N ALA A 50 -31.95 18.44 30.70
CA ALA A 50 -32.56 18.00 31.94
C ALA A 50 -33.75 18.88 32.35
N GLU A 51 -33.62 20.20 32.23
CA GLU A 51 -34.70 21.17 32.49
C GLU A 51 -35.90 20.96 31.57
N ALA A 52 -35.68 20.61 30.29
CA ALA A 52 -36.76 20.33 29.35
C ALA A 52 -37.63 19.15 29.81
N PHE A 53 -37.02 18.08 30.32
CA PHE A 53 -37.76 16.93 30.86
C PHE A 53 -38.41 17.23 32.22
N LEU A 54 -37.71 17.96 33.11
CA LEU A 54 -38.29 18.39 34.39
C LEU A 54 -39.43 19.39 34.22
N SER A 55 -39.50 20.09 33.09
CA SER A 55 -40.57 21.05 32.78
C SER A 55 -41.73 20.45 31.97
N ASP A 56 -41.61 19.19 31.55
CA ASP A 56 -42.69 18.48 30.85
C ASP A 56 -43.74 17.99 31.86
N THR A 57 -44.69 18.88 32.19
CA THR A 57 -45.76 18.59 33.15
C THR A 57 -46.58 17.35 32.77
N VAL A 58 -46.75 17.07 31.46
CA VAL A 58 -47.51 15.90 31.00
C VAL A 58 -46.77 14.61 31.35
N PHE A 59 -45.47 14.55 31.05
CA PHE A 59 -44.63 13.42 31.41
C PHE A 59 -44.62 13.18 32.94
N ILE A 60 -44.35 14.24 33.71
CA ILE A 60 -44.27 14.16 35.17
C ILE A 60 -45.59 13.72 35.81
N VAL A 61 -46.72 14.30 35.39
CA VAL A 61 -48.05 13.93 35.91
C VAL A 61 -48.36 12.46 35.58
N ARG A 62 -48.02 11.98 34.37
CA ARG A 62 -48.22 10.59 33.97
C ARG A 62 -47.41 9.62 34.83
N GLN A 63 -46.16 9.96 35.18
CA GLN A 63 -45.34 9.18 36.10
C GLN A 63 -46.00 9.05 37.49
N TYR A 64 -46.43 10.16 38.09
CA TYR A 64 -47.07 10.13 39.42
C TYR A 64 -48.47 9.51 39.44
N ARG A 65 -49.20 9.48 38.32
CA ARG A 65 -50.48 8.76 38.23
C ARG A 65 -50.33 7.24 38.26
N GLY A 66 -49.14 6.73 37.92
CA GLY A 66 -48.85 5.31 37.82
C GLY A 66 -49.33 4.69 36.50
N PHE A 67 -48.51 3.81 35.94
CA PHE A 67 -48.68 3.24 34.59
C PHE A 67 -50.05 2.57 34.37
N LYS A 68 -50.57 1.83 35.37
CA LYS A 68 -51.84 1.08 35.27
C LYS A 68 -53.08 1.99 35.17
N ASN A 69 -52.96 3.25 35.55
CA ASN A 69 -54.07 4.23 35.54
C ASN A 69 -54.11 5.06 34.24
N LEU A 70 -53.23 4.79 33.28
CA LEU A 70 -53.15 5.49 32.00
C LEU A 70 -53.88 4.72 30.90
N SER A 71 -54.39 5.44 29.90
CA SER A 71 -54.91 4.80 28.68
C SER A 71 -53.78 4.13 27.88
N SER A 72 -54.11 3.16 27.03
CA SER A 72 -53.11 2.43 26.22
C SER A 72 -52.26 3.35 25.33
N THR A 73 -52.84 4.43 24.81
CA THR A 73 -52.10 5.43 24.02
C THR A 73 -51.12 6.22 24.89
N GLU A 74 -51.56 6.66 26.08
CA GLU A 74 -50.69 7.37 27.04
C GLU A 74 -49.56 6.49 27.56
N GLN A 75 -49.82 5.19 27.77
CA GLN A 75 -48.83 4.19 28.14
C GLN A 75 -47.74 4.05 27.08
N GLN A 76 -48.11 3.97 25.80
CA GLN A 76 -47.14 3.89 24.70
C GLN A 76 -46.30 5.16 24.56
N GLU A 77 -46.92 6.34 24.65
CA GLU A 77 -46.21 7.63 24.61
C GLU A 77 -45.23 7.78 25.79
N LEU A 78 -45.65 7.36 26.99
CA LEU A 78 -44.81 7.38 28.18
C LEU A 78 -43.60 6.47 27.99
N LEU A 79 -43.83 5.23 27.54
CA LEU A 79 -42.77 4.24 27.34
C LEU A 79 -41.75 4.69 26.27
N GLN A 80 -42.20 5.38 25.20
CA GLN A 80 -41.27 5.97 24.23
C GLN A 80 -40.38 7.06 24.83
N LYS A 81 -40.94 7.92 25.69
CA LYS A 81 -40.15 8.95 26.39
C LYS A 81 -39.18 8.34 27.41
N GLU A 82 -39.60 7.34 28.16
CA GLU A 82 -38.74 6.60 29.08
C GLU A 82 -37.58 5.90 28.36
N LYS A 83 -37.84 5.34 27.17
CA LYS A 83 -36.80 4.75 26.32
C LYS A 83 -35.79 5.80 25.83
N ALA A 84 -36.22 7.03 25.55
CA ALA A 84 -35.30 8.11 25.20
C ALA A 84 -34.46 8.57 26.42
N LEU A 85 -35.03 8.55 27.62
CA LEU A 85 -34.34 8.90 28.86
C LEU A 85 -33.27 7.89 29.29
N SER A 86 -33.39 6.62 28.90
CA SER A 86 -32.40 5.59 29.25
C SER A 86 -31.02 5.82 28.64
N THR A 87 -30.93 6.65 27.58
CA THR A 87 -29.66 7.04 26.93
C THR A 87 -29.30 8.52 27.11
N ALA A 88 -30.07 9.26 27.92
CA ALA A 88 -29.82 10.68 28.20
C ALA A 88 -28.46 10.90 28.92
N PRO A 89 -27.83 12.08 28.83
CA PRO A 89 -26.56 12.34 29.49
C PRO A 89 -26.68 12.58 31.01
N PHE A 90 -27.85 12.35 31.62
CA PHE A 90 -28.14 12.56 33.04
C PHE A 90 -29.08 11.49 33.60
N ASN A 91 -29.05 11.27 34.91
CA ASN A 91 -30.02 10.40 35.58
C ASN A 91 -31.16 11.24 36.17
N LEU A 92 -32.37 11.08 35.64
CA LEU A 92 -33.59 11.71 36.15
C LEU A 92 -34.25 10.82 37.19
N CYS A 93 -34.50 11.34 38.39
CA CYS A 93 -35.17 10.66 39.50
C CYS A 93 -36.40 11.45 39.95
N LEU A 94 -37.56 10.80 40.15
CA LEU A 94 -38.77 11.42 40.68
C LEU A 94 -39.13 10.82 42.04
N TYR A 95 -39.49 11.69 42.99
CA TYR A 95 -39.71 11.33 44.39
C TYR A 95 -41.07 11.81 44.88
N GLU A 96 -41.67 11.03 45.77
CA GLU A 96 -42.79 11.43 46.62
C GLU A 96 -42.39 11.24 48.08
N GLY A 97 -42.22 12.36 48.79
CA GLY A 97 -41.52 12.37 50.08
C GLY A 97 -40.07 11.89 49.91
N ASP A 98 -39.71 10.82 50.60
CA ASP A 98 -38.39 10.17 50.51
C ASP A 98 -38.41 8.93 49.60
N SER A 99 -39.56 8.57 49.03
CA SER A 99 -39.71 7.38 48.18
C SER A 99 -39.43 7.68 46.71
N LEU A 100 -38.50 6.93 46.12
CA LEU A 100 -38.19 6.99 44.68
C LEU A 100 -39.28 6.26 43.88
N ILE A 101 -39.98 6.98 43.01
CA ILE A 101 -41.06 6.43 42.17
C ILE A 101 -40.56 6.09 40.76
N PHE A 102 -39.66 6.92 40.21
CA PHE A 102 -39.14 6.75 38.86
C PHE A 102 -37.66 7.09 38.83
N TRP A 103 -36.88 6.35 38.05
CA TRP A 103 -35.51 6.68 37.69
C TRP A 103 -35.25 6.32 36.23
N ALA A 104 -34.43 7.11 35.55
CA ALA A 104 -34.07 6.85 34.15
C ALA A 104 -32.92 5.83 34.02
N GLN A 105 -31.90 5.95 34.88
CA GLN A 105 -30.64 5.21 34.74
C GLN A 105 -30.13 4.70 36.10
N ASN A 106 -29.20 3.75 36.07
CA ASN A 106 -28.59 3.11 37.24
C ASN A 106 -27.15 3.59 37.52
N ARG A 107 -26.79 4.80 37.06
CA ARG A 107 -25.41 5.31 37.18
C ARG A 107 -25.07 5.83 38.58
N ALA A 108 -25.95 6.62 39.18
CA ALA A 108 -25.71 7.27 40.47
C ALA A 108 -27.03 7.74 41.10
N PHE A 109 -27.11 7.72 42.43
CA PHE A 109 -28.25 8.19 43.22
C PHE A 109 -27.74 8.96 44.44
N LEU A 110 -28.53 9.91 44.92
CA LEU A 110 -28.29 10.60 46.17
C LEU A 110 -28.71 9.71 47.35
N ASN A 111 -27.92 9.71 48.41
CA ASN A 111 -28.28 9.01 49.66
C ASN A 111 -29.30 9.82 50.48
N GLU A 112 -29.90 9.20 51.51
CA GLU A 112 -30.90 9.89 52.35
C GLU A 112 -30.37 11.17 53.00
N ALA A 113 -29.12 11.18 53.46
CA ALA A 113 -28.54 12.37 54.09
C ALA A 113 -28.42 13.53 53.09
N GLN A 114 -28.00 13.23 51.86
CA GLN A 114 -27.95 14.19 50.77
C GLN A 114 -29.37 14.65 50.40
N LEU A 115 -30.34 13.74 50.22
CA LEU A 115 -31.75 14.04 49.95
C LEU A 115 -32.38 14.97 51.01
N ARG A 116 -32.05 14.77 52.29
CA ARG A 116 -32.51 15.65 53.40
C ARG A 116 -31.93 17.06 53.32
N VAL A 117 -30.74 17.25 52.76
CA VAL A 117 -30.21 18.61 52.47
C VAL A 117 -31.09 19.31 51.43
N PHE A 118 -31.70 18.57 50.51
CA PHE A 118 -32.54 19.13 49.45
C PHE A 118 -33.99 19.39 49.83
N SER A 119 -34.56 18.73 50.84
CA SER A 119 -36.00 18.83 51.14
C SER A 119 -36.44 20.22 51.62
N ALA A 120 -35.50 21.10 52.00
CA ALA A 120 -35.77 22.43 52.57
C ALA A 120 -35.96 23.59 51.56
N GLN A 121 -35.55 23.44 50.29
CA GLN A 121 -35.67 24.51 49.26
C GLN A 121 -36.38 24.02 47.98
N PRO A 122 -37.26 24.83 47.34
CA PRO A 122 -38.07 24.41 46.19
C PRO A 122 -37.26 24.22 44.89
N GLU A 123 -36.27 25.07 44.64
CA GLU A 123 -35.30 24.94 43.55
C GLU A 123 -33.89 25.02 44.11
N PHE A 124 -32.99 24.14 43.66
CA PHE A 124 -31.64 24.05 44.19
C PHE A 124 -30.68 23.48 43.13
N ARG A 125 -29.50 24.09 43.01
CA ARG A 125 -28.44 23.78 42.03
C ARG A 125 -27.12 23.60 42.78
N LYS A 126 -26.54 22.39 42.79
CA LYS A 126 -25.26 22.14 43.48
C LYS A 126 -24.54 20.89 42.95
N ILE A 127 -23.20 20.91 43.01
CA ILE A 127 -22.36 19.73 42.71
C ILE A 127 -22.19 18.85 43.95
N PHE A 128 -22.35 17.54 43.77
CA PHE A 128 -22.12 16.50 44.77
C PHE A 128 -21.02 15.57 44.30
N LEU A 129 -20.16 15.18 45.24
CA LEU A 129 -19.26 14.05 45.06
C LEU A 129 -20.01 12.76 45.39
N LEU A 130 -20.20 11.91 44.38
CA LEU A 130 -20.72 10.55 44.48
C LEU A 130 -19.57 9.55 44.25
N PRO A 131 -19.73 8.26 44.62
CA PRO A 131 -18.65 7.27 44.57
C PRO A 131 -17.93 7.13 43.21
N ASN A 132 -18.61 7.39 42.09
CA ASN A 132 -18.06 7.33 40.74
C ASN A 132 -17.75 8.69 40.10
N GLY A 133 -18.03 9.82 40.76
CA GLY A 133 -17.82 11.13 40.14
C GLY A 133 -18.52 12.30 40.80
N TYR A 134 -18.26 13.47 40.22
CA TYR A 134 -18.91 14.73 40.53
C TYR A 134 -20.18 14.88 39.69
N TYR A 135 -21.32 15.08 40.35
CA TYR A 135 -22.63 15.23 39.73
C TYR A 135 -23.24 16.57 40.09
N TYR A 136 -23.64 17.31 39.07
CA TYR A 136 -24.46 18.49 39.21
C TYR A 136 -25.93 18.08 39.38
N ALA A 137 -26.51 18.39 40.53
CA ALA A 137 -27.89 18.06 40.87
C ALA A 137 -28.79 19.27 40.66
N LEU A 138 -29.82 19.09 39.84
CA LEU A 138 -30.88 20.07 39.57
C LEU A 138 -32.21 19.56 40.14
N LYS A 139 -32.80 20.30 41.08
CA LYS A 139 -34.09 19.96 41.70
C LYS A 139 -35.22 20.86 41.21
N LYS A 140 -36.38 20.26 40.97
CA LYS A 140 -37.65 20.98 40.72
C LYS A 140 -38.80 20.36 41.52
N THR A 141 -39.55 21.18 42.27
CA THR A 141 -40.77 20.76 42.98
C THR A 141 -42.01 20.90 42.12
N PHE A 142 -42.98 20.01 42.31
CA PHE A 142 -44.25 20.02 41.57
C PHE A 142 -45.42 20.21 42.53
N ASP A 143 -46.32 21.13 42.20
CA ASP A 143 -47.47 21.48 43.04
C ASP A 143 -48.60 20.45 42.87
N PHE A 144 -48.72 19.53 43.83
CA PHE A 144 -49.80 18.54 43.93
C PHE A 144 -50.44 18.64 45.32
N PRO A 145 -51.79 18.73 45.43
CA PRO A 145 -52.46 18.82 46.72
C PRO A 145 -52.16 17.61 47.61
N GLY A 146 -51.54 17.84 48.77
CA GLY A 146 -51.35 16.82 49.82
C GLY A 146 -50.11 15.93 49.72
N HIS A 147 -49.25 16.09 48.70
CA HIS A 147 -48.04 15.26 48.51
C HIS A 147 -46.82 16.10 48.16
N ASN A 148 -45.70 15.92 48.89
CA ASN A 148 -44.43 16.57 48.57
C ASN A 148 -43.75 15.82 47.41
N ARG A 149 -43.91 16.32 46.17
CA ARG A 149 -43.38 15.68 44.96
C ARG A 149 -42.32 16.54 44.29
N TYR A 150 -41.20 15.93 43.94
CA TYR A 150 -40.09 16.64 43.30
C TYR A 150 -39.28 15.73 42.39
N GLY A 151 -38.64 16.33 41.39
CA GLY A 151 -37.71 15.67 40.48
C GLY A 151 -36.30 16.17 40.71
N ILE A 152 -35.33 15.26 40.56
CA ILE A 152 -33.90 15.55 40.60
C ILE A 152 -33.27 15.01 39.32
N ALA A 153 -32.59 15.87 38.57
CA ALA A 153 -31.70 15.44 37.50
C ALA A 153 -30.24 15.47 37.99
N LEU A 154 -29.56 14.32 37.92
CA LEU A 154 -28.15 14.16 38.25
C LEU A 154 -27.32 14.16 36.97
N ILE A 155 -26.62 15.26 36.73
CA ILE A 155 -25.82 15.49 35.54
C ILE A 155 -24.34 15.22 35.86
N PRO A 156 -23.69 14.22 35.24
CA PRO A 156 -22.30 13.90 35.51
C PRO A 156 -21.38 14.99 34.92
N VAL A 157 -20.52 15.55 35.76
CA VAL A 157 -19.58 16.63 35.43
C VAL A 157 -18.17 16.08 35.22
N ARG A 158 -17.67 15.28 36.18
CA ARG A 158 -16.34 14.66 36.14
C ARG A 158 -16.39 13.26 36.73
N ASN A 159 -15.84 12.27 36.04
CA ASN A 159 -15.67 10.92 36.60
C ASN A 159 -14.60 10.93 37.70
N ASN A 160 -14.79 10.12 38.74
CA ASN A 160 -13.86 9.97 39.85
C ASN A 160 -13.90 8.54 40.42
N TYR A 161 -13.45 7.58 39.62
CA TYR A 161 -13.31 6.18 39.97
C TYR A 161 -12.07 5.94 40.84
N ALA A 162 -12.21 5.06 41.83
CA ALA A 162 -11.09 4.59 42.64
C ALA A 162 -10.05 3.80 41.82
N LEU A 163 -10.47 3.20 40.70
CA LEU A 163 -9.67 2.40 39.77
C LEU A 163 -9.73 3.06 38.38
N GLU A 164 -8.58 3.45 37.83
CA GLU A 164 -8.48 3.86 36.43
C GLU A 164 -8.10 2.68 35.55
N SER A 165 -8.71 2.60 34.38
CA SER A 165 -8.41 1.61 33.34
C SER A 165 -8.59 2.23 31.95
N GLU A 166 -8.51 1.42 30.89
CA GLU A 166 -8.81 1.90 29.54
C GLU A 166 -10.24 2.43 29.43
N HIS A 167 -11.20 1.78 30.09
CA HIS A 167 -12.62 2.17 30.06
C HIS A 167 -13.06 3.10 31.18
N LEU A 168 -12.32 3.14 32.30
CA LEU A 168 -12.60 3.97 33.46
C LEU A 168 -11.55 5.08 33.58
N GLN A 169 -11.84 6.27 33.05
CA GLN A 169 -10.91 7.41 33.13
C GLN A 169 -11.49 8.53 33.97
N ASN A 170 -10.67 9.08 34.87
CA ASN A 170 -11.02 10.23 35.71
C ASN A 170 -10.80 11.52 34.93
N GLN A 171 -11.86 12.03 34.33
CA GLN A 171 -11.82 13.23 33.49
C GLN A 171 -13.16 13.96 33.48
N PHE A 172 -13.13 15.23 33.08
CA PHE A 172 -14.34 16.03 32.85
C PHE A 172 -15.10 15.54 31.62
N LEU A 173 -16.42 15.55 31.68
CA LEU A 173 -17.30 14.99 30.65
C LEU A 173 -17.87 16.10 29.76
N THR A 174 -17.16 16.42 28.67
CA THR A 174 -17.41 17.63 27.85
C THR A 174 -17.82 17.38 26.40
N GLU A 175 -18.68 16.38 26.13
CA GLU A 175 -19.32 16.12 24.81
C GLU A 175 -18.36 16.24 23.60
N GLY A 176 -17.24 15.51 23.65
CA GLY A 176 -16.26 15.46 22.55
C GLY A 176 -15.16 16.54 22.61
N ARG A 177 -15.18 17.44 23.59
CA ARG A 177 -14.07 18.35 23.87
C ARG A 177 -13.09 17.68 24.84
N TYR A 178 -11.80 17.64 24.51
CA TYR A 178 -10.77 17.07 25.39
C TYR A 178 -10.41 18.05 26.52
N ILE A 179 -10.30 17.51 27.73
CA ILE A 179 -9.79 18.21 28.91
C ILE A 179 -8.67 17.37 29.52
N PRO A 180 -7.48 17.96 29.76
CA PRO A 180 -6.38 17.27 30.43
C PRO A 180 -6.81 16.68 31.78
N LYS A 181 -6.30 15.49 32.11
CA LYS A 181 -6.65 14.78 33.36
C LYS A 181 -6.14 15.51 34.61
N GLU A 182 -5.07 16.27 34.42
CA GLU A 182 -4.43 17.13 35.41
C GLU A 182 -5.39 18.23 35.89
N ILE A 183 -6.42 18.57 35.11
CA ILE A 183 -7.44 19.52 35.52
C ILE A 183 -8.44 18.82 36.44
N VAL A 184 -8.57 19.35 37.65
CA VAL A 184 -9.39 18.80 38.74
C VAL A 184 -10.23 19.88 39.40
N PHE A 185 -11.22 19.47 40.19
CA PHE A 185 -11.93 20.39 41.07
C PHE A 185 -11.00 20.87 42.19
N SER A 186 -11.06 22.17 42.49
CA SER A 186 -10.30 22.77 43.58
C SER A 186 -11.16 22.87 44.83
N GLU A 187 -10.61 22.43 45.97
CA GLU A 187 -11.21 22.65 47.29
C GLU A 187 -11.10 24.12 47.75
N LYS A 188 -10.17 24.89 47.15
CA LYS A 188 -9.94 26.31 47.44
C LYS A 188 -10.47 27.19 46.30
N PRO A 189 -10.98 28.39 46.59
CA PRO A 189 -11.39 29.33 45.55
C PRO A 189 -10.24 29.65 44.59
N THR A 190 -10.49 29.49 43.29
CA THR A 190 -9.57 29.91 42.22
C THR A 190 -10.25 30.95 41.33
N PRO A 191 -9.49 31.70 40.50
CA PRO A 191 -10.09 32.61 39.51
C PRO A 191 -10.93 31.90 38.43
N PHE A 192 -10.90 30.57 38.37
CA PHE A 192 -11.54 29.75 37.34
C PHE A 192 -12.79 29.09 37.92
N VAL A 193 -13.86 29.87 38.00
CA VAL A 193 -15.17 29.46 38.54
C VAL A 193 -15.99 28.76 37.45
N LEU A 194 -16.77 27.75 37.83
CA LEU A 194 -17.80 27.13 36.99
C LEU A 194 -19.18 27.62 37.42
N HIS A 195 -20.00 28.06 36.46
CA HIS A 195 -21.36 28.55 36.68
C HIS A 195 -22.42 27.65 36.06
N ALA A 196 -23.59 27.60 36.69
CA ALA A 196 -24.81 27.04 36.12
C ALA A 196 -25.42 27.98 35.05
N GLY A 197 -26.39 27.49 34.28
CA GLY A 197 -27.08 28.29 33.25
C GLY A 197 -27.83 29.53 33.76
N ASP A 198 -28.13 29.61 35.07
CA ASP A 198 -28.72 30.77 35.73
C ASP A 198 -27.68 31.72 36.36
N GLY A 199 -26.38 31.42 36.23
CA GLY A 199 -25.29 32.20 36.81
C GLY A 199 -24.89 31.80 38.23
N THR A 200 -25.49 30.75 38.81
CA THR A 200 -25.09 30.24 40.14
C THR A 200 -23.67 29.66 40.12
N GLU A 201 -22.82 30.04 41.07
CA GLU A 201 -21.47 29.45 41.22
C GLU A 201 -21.55 27.99 41.71
N LEU A 202 -20.95 27.06 40.97
CA LEU A 202 -20.99 25.63 41.25
C LEU A 202 -19.71 25.07 41.87
N GLY A 203 -18.56 25.68 41.57
CA GLY A 203 -17.25 25.28 42.08
C GLY A 203 -16.09 25.89 41.30
N TRP A 204 -14.86 25.52 41.68
CA TRP A 204 -13.63 26.03 41.07
C TRP A 204 -12.80 24.90 40.47
N ILE A 205 -12.04 25.19 39.42
CA ILE A 205 -11.07 24.24 38.86
C ILE A 205 -9.63 24.70 39.12
N THR A 206 -8.73 23.72 39.18
CA THR A 206 -7.28 23.89 39.26
C THR A 206 -6.58 22.80 38.46
N ASN A 207 -5.27 22.88 38.30
CA ASN A 207 -4.46 21.78 37.79
C ASN A 207 -3.58 21.15 38.88
N GLU A 208 -3.43 19.84 38.81
CA GLU A 208 -2.44 19.06 39.55
C GLU A 208 -1.33 18.63 38.59
N GLY A 209 -0.14 19.23 38.73
CA GLY A 209 0.99 18.98 37.84
C GLY A 209 1.02 19.84 36.58
N ASP A 210 2.00 19.57 35.72
CA ASP A 210 2.19 20.28 34.46
C ASP A 210 1.40 19.59 33.34
N PHE A 211 0.71 20.40 32.55
CA PHE A 211 -0.04 19.94 31.38
C PHE A 211 0.17 20.90 30.20
N HIS A 212 0.08 20.37 28.98
CA HIS A 212 0.02 21.14 27.75
C HIS A 212 -1.31 20.92 27.05
N ASP A 213 -1.87 21.96 26.43
CA ASP A 213 -3.05 21.80 25.61
C ASP A 213 -2.69 21.04 24.32
N ILE A 214 -3.23 19.83 24.17
CA ILE A 214 -2.98 18.96 23.01
C ILE A 214 -3.41 19.62 21.69
N THR A 215 -4.51 20.39 21.69
CA THR A 215 -5.00 21.07 20.49
C THR A 215 -4.05 22.19 20.09
N GLN A 216 -3.56 22.95 21.06
CA GLN A 216 -2.56 23.99 20.86
C GLN A 216 -1.25 23.39 20.35
N LEU A 217 -0.76 22.31 20.96
CA LEU A 217 0.43 21.60 20.52
C LEU A 217 0.30 21.12 19.06
N LYS A 218 -0.87 20.62 18.64
CA LYS A 218 -1.14 20.25 17.24
C LYS A 218 -1.02 21.46 16.29
N TRP A 219 -1.54 22.62 16.66
CA TRP A 219 -1.42 23.84 15.85
C TRP A 219 0.03 24.35 15.79
N ILE A 220 0.72 24.39 16.93
CA ILE A 220 2.13 24.77 17.00
C ILE A 220 2.96 23.83 16.12
N LEU A 221 2.75 22.52 16.23
CA LEU A 221 3.40 21.51 15.39
C LEU A 221 3.09 21.73 13.90
N LEU A 222 1.83 22.02 13.53
CA LEU A 222 1.45 22.29 12.15
C LEU A 222 2.18 23.53 11.59
N ILE A 223 2.28 24.61 12.36
CA ILE A 223 2.99 25.83 11.95
C ILE A 223 4.49 25.54 11.80
N TYR A 224 5.10 24.82 12.74
CA TYR A 224 6.48 24.38 12.61
C TYR A 224 6.67 23.50 11.37
N LEU A 225 5.77 22.55 11.10
CA LEU A 225 5.82 21.69 9.93
C LEU A 225 5.79 22.52 8.64
N LEU A 226 4.89 23.51 8.53
CA LEU A 226 4.85 24.44 7.41
C LEU A 226 6.13 25.26 7.28
N GLY A 227 6.70 25.71 8.42
CA GLY A 227 7.98 26.42 8.48
C GLY A 227 9.14 25.57 7.96
N PHE A 228 9.22 24.31 8.40
CA PHE A 228 10.23 23.35 7.94
C PHE A 228 10.04 22.95 6.48
N ILE A 229 8.81 22.82 5.99
CA ILE A 229 8.54 22.59 4.56
C ILE A 229 9.03 23.78 3.73
N ALA A 230 8.72 25.01 4.14
CA ALA A 230 9.20 26.22 3.47
C ALA A 230 10.73 26.32 3.49
N LEU A 231 11.36 25.99 4.63
CA LEU A 231 12.81 25.90 4.76
C LEU A 231 13.41 24.83 3.84
N GLY A 232 12.77 23.66 3.76
CA GLY A 232 13.15 22.58 2.85
C GLY A 232 13.10 23.02 1.39
N VAL A 233 12.05 23.74 0.98
CA VAL A 233 11.93 24.32 -0.37
C VAL A 233 13.07 25.31 -0.65
N LEU A 234 13.43 26.15 0.31
CA LEU A 234 14.54 27.09 0.19
C LEU A 234 15.89 26.37 0.05
N ILE A 235 16.17 25.39 0.91
CA ILE A 235 17.39 24.56 0.86
C ILE A 235 17.46 23.82 -0.48
N ASN A 236 16.35 23.26 -0.95
CA ASN A 236 16.27 22.59 -2.25
C ASN A 236 16.62 23.53 -3.41
N ASP A 237 16.08 24.76 -3.41
CA ASP A 237 16.38 25.76 -4.45
C ASP A 237 17.87 26.16 -4.45
N PHE A 238 18.49 26.30 -3.28
CA PHE A 238 19.93 26.53 -3.17
C PHE A 238 20.76 25.33 -3.65
N ALA A 239 20.37 24.11 -3.27
CA ALA A 239 21.03 22.89 -3.72
C ALA A 239 20.99 22.79 -5.25
N ILE A 240 19.84 23.03 -5.89
CA ILE A 240 19.70 23.06 -7.35
C ILE A 240 20.58 24.15 -7.97
N GLN A 241 20.68 25.34 -7.36
CA GLN A 241 21.57 26.39 -7.86
C GLN A 241 23.05 25.99 -7.80
N LEU A 242 23.47 25.29 -6.73
CA LEU A 242 24.82 24.74 -6.63
C LEU A 242 25.08 23.65 -7.66
N VAL A 243 24.10 22.77 -7.93
CA VAL A 243 24.19 21.79 -9.03
C VAL A 243 24.41 22.49 -10.37
N ARG A 244 23.63 23.53 -10.66
CA ARG A 244 23.73 24.29 -11.93
C ARG A 244 25.01 25.08 -12.06
N LYS A 245 25.55 25.61 -10.95
CA LYS A 245 26.77 26.43 -10.94
C LYS A 245 28.05 25.60 -10.93
N TYR A 246 28.05 24.45 -10.25
CA TYR A 246 29.21 23.59 -10.05
C TYR A 246 28.97 22.18 -10.62
N ARG A 247 29.00 21.16 -9.77
CA ARG A 247 28.79 19.74 -10.13
C ARG A 247 27.63 19.17 -9.29
N PRO A 248 26.91 18.14 -9.76
CA PRO A 248 25.79 17.54 -9.03
C PRO A 248 26.12 17.11 -7.59
N TRP A 249 27.34 16.60 -7.37
CA TRP A 249 27.79 16.18 -6.04
C TRP A 249 27.94 17.34 -5.04
N VAL A 250 28.22 18.56 -5.51
CA VAL A 250 28.33 19.75 -4.63
C VAL A 250 26.96 20.12 -4.06
N GLY A 251 25.93 20.12 -4.91
CA GLY A 251 24.56 20.37 -4.47
C GLY A 251 24.03 19.26 -3.55
N ALA A 252 24.34 18.00 -3.85
CA ALA A 252 23.99 16.87 -2.98
C ALA A 252 24.71 16.93 -1.61
N ALA A 253 26.01 17.24 -1.60
CA ALA A 253 26.78 17.41 -0.37
C ALA A 253 26.23 18.56 0.48
N PHE A 254 25.87 19.69 -0.14
CA PHE A 254 25.21 20.80 0.55
C PHE A 254 23.87 20.37 1.17
N LEU A 255 23.01 19.70 0.41
CA LEU A 255 21.71 19.24 0.89
C LEU A 255 21.87 18.28 2.08
N ILE A 256 22.69 17.23 1.93
CA ILE A 256 22.91 16.21 2.97
C ILE A 256 23.52 16.85 4.22
N SER A 257 24.55 17.69 4.06
CA SER A 257 25.22 18.35 5.19
C SER A 257 24.25 19.27 5.93
N THR A 258 23.41 20.02 5.20
CA THR A 258 22.43 20.93 5.81
C THR A 258 21.35 20.16 6.57
N ILE A 259 20.83 19.07 5.99
CA ILE A 259 19.87 18.18 6.67
C ILE A 259 20.49 17.60 7.93
N PHE A 260 21.74 17.13 7.87
CA PHE A 260 22.44 16.55 9.02
C PHE A 260 22.69 17.58 10.12
N ILE A 261 23.11 18.80 9.77
CA ILE A 261 23.31 19.89 10.73
C ILE A 261 21.98 20.25 11.40
N ILE A 262 20.90 20.44 10.62
CA ILE A 262 19.58 20.75 11.17
C ILE A 262 19.12 19.63 12.09
N ARG A 263 19.25 18.36 11.67
CA ARG A 263 18.84 17.23 12.52
C ARG A 263 19.69 17.11 13.78
N TYR A 264 21.01 17.28 13.68
CA TYR A 264 21.90 17.31 14.84
C TYR A 264 21.48 18.40 15.84
N VAL A 265 21.16 19.61 15.36
CA VAL A 265 20.65 20.70 16.21
C VAL A 265 19.30 20.32 16.83
N THR A 266 18.34 19.81 16.06
CA THR A 266 17.01 19.44 16.61
C THR A 266 17.10 18.32 17.65
N ILE A 267 18.02 17.36 17.47
CA ILE A 267 18.21 16.26 18.43
C ILE A 267 18.95 16.77 19.67
N LYS A 268 20.02 17.57 19.50
CA LYS A 268 20.81 18.10 20.62
C LYS A 268 20.01 19.00 21.55
N TYR A 269 19.08 19.78 21.01
CA TYR A 269 18.19 20.65 21.79
C TYR A 269 16.84 19.99 22.10
N GLU A 270 16.71 18.68 21.86
CA GLU A 270 15.51 17.91 22.17
C GLU A 270 14.21 18.54 21.65
N PHE A 271 14.23 19.11 20.44
CA PHE A 271 13.11 19.86 19.88
C PHE A 271 11.80 19.06 19.86
N THR A 272 11.88 17.76 19.58
CA THR A 272 10.72 16.86 19.57
C THR A 272 10.20 16.53 20.97
N ASN A 273 10.98 16.75 22.04
CA ASN A 273 10.52 16.56 23.42
C ASN A 273 9.43 17.55 23.81
N ASN A 274 9.38 18.73 23.20
CA ASN A 274 8.30 19.71 23.39
C ASN A 274 6.93 19.17 22.93
N PHE A 275 6.91 18.07 22.17
CA PHE A 275 5.71 17.44 21.66
C PHE A 275 5.47 16.05 22.25
N LYS A 276 6.18 15.64 23.32
CA LYS A 276 6.05 14.31 23.94
C LYS A 276 4.63 13.96 24.39
N ASP A 277 3.84 14.96 24.78
CA ASP A 277 2.43 14.80 25.14
C ASP A 277 1.55 14.44 23.93
N LEU A 278 2.03 14.69 22.71
CA LEU A 278 1.42 14.14 21.51
C LEU A 278 1.83 12.68 21.36
N VAL A 279 0.82 11.83 21.28
CA VAL A 279 0.86 10.40 20.94
C VAL A 279 1.98 10.03 19.94
N THR A 280 2.18 10.82 18.87
CA THR A 280 3.18 10.53 17.82
C THR A 280 4.65 10.68 18.26
N PHE A 281 4.93 11.54 19.25
CA PHE A 281 6.28 11.83 19.76
C PHE A 281 6.54 11.24 21.16
N ALA A 282 5.59 10.49 21.71
CA ALA A 282 5.80 9.69 22.90
C ALA A 282 6.89 8.62 22.65
N ASP A 283 7.62 8.26 23.71
CA ASP A 283 8.65 7.23 23.64
C ASP A 283 8.01 5.88 23.31
N THR A 284 8.30 5.37 22.11
CA THR A 284 7.67 4.15 21.53
C THR A 284 8.66 2.99 21.44
N PHE A 285 9.96 3.29 21.45
CA PHE A 285 11.03 2.32 21.26
C PHE A 285 11.81 2.09 22.56
N SER A 286 11.89 0.82 22.97
CA SER A 286 12.67 0.39 24.14
C SER A 286 14.19 0.55 23.94
N LYS A 287 14.64 0.49 22.68
CA LYS A 287 16.00 0.82 22.25
C LYS A 287 15.93 1.87 21.14
N PRO A 288 16.69 2.97 21.21
CA PRO A 288 16.64 4.01 20.19
C PRO A 288 16.96 3.45 18.80
N VAL A 289 16.06 3.65 17.84
CA VAL A 289 16.31 3.26 16.44
C VAL A 289 17.41 4.17 15.89
N LEU A 290 18.40 3.58 15.22
CA LEU A 290 19.54 4.32 14.63
C LEU A 290 20.31 5.21 15.64
N ASN A 291 20.28 4.88 16.94
CA ASN A 291 20.92 5.63 18.03
C ASN A 291 20.45 7.10 18.17
N SER A 292 19.27 7.47 17.64
CA SER A 292 18.81 8.87 17.70
C SER A 292 17.31 9.09 17.89
N SER A 293 16.44 8.10 17.65
CA SER A 293 14.98 8.28 17.74
C SER A 293 14.35 7.33 18.75
N SER A 294 13.81 7.89 19.83
CA SER A 294 13.00 7.16 20.84
C SER A 294 11.50 7.12 20.48
N SER A 295 11.05 8.01 19.60
CA SER A 295 9.64 8.13 19.18
C SER A 295 9.41 7.73 17.71
N LEU A 296 8.17 7.32 17.40
CA LEU A 296 7.74 7.04 16.02
C LEU A 296 7.78 8.30 15.14
N GLY A 297 7.42 9.46 15.69
CA GLY A 297 7.49 10.75 15.01
C GLY A 297 8.90 11.09 14.53
N ASP A 298 9.92 10.87 15.36
CA ASP A 298 11.31 11.11 14.94
C ASP A 298 11.78 10.18 13.83
N LEU A 299 11.36 8.91 13.87
CA LEU A 299 11.61 7.97 12.79
C LEU A 299 10.96 8.44 11.48
N LEU A 300 9.70 8.87 11.51
CA LEU A 300 8.99 9.37 10.33
C LEU A 300 9.66 10.63 9.74
N ILE A 301 10.14 11.56 10.58
CA ILE A 301 10.90 12.72 10.10
C ILE A 301 12.15 12.26 9.35
N ASN A 302 12.90 11.30 9.90
CA ASN A 302 14.09 10.76 9.25
C ASN A 302 13.76 10.08 7.91
N ILE A 303 12.66 9.34 7.83
CA ILE A 303 12.17 8.69 6.60
C ILE A 303 11.79 9.73 5.53
N VAL A 304 11.08 10.79 5.90
CA VAL A 304 10.68 11.86 4.98
C VAL A 304 11.91 12.62 4.45
N LEU A 305 12.87 12.93 5.32
CA LEU A 305 14.13 13.56 4.92
C LEU A 305 14.95 12.66 4.00
N LEU A 306 15.01 11.36 4.30
CA LEU A 306 15.65 10.37 3.42
C LEU A 306 14.97 10.35 2.05
N LEU A 307 13.65 10.25 1.99
CA LEU A 307 12.90 10.28 0.74
C LEU A 307 13.17 11.56 -0.06
N TRP A 308 13.18 12.73 0.60
CA TRP A 308 13.51 14.00 -0.05
C TRP A 308 14.92 13.98 -0.65
N THR A 309 15.93 13.48 0.07
CA THR A 309 17.29 13.33 -0.48
C THR A 309 17.34 12.35 -1.65
N MET A 310 16.59 11.25 -1.61
CA MET A 310 16.54 10.28 -2.71
C MET A 310 15.85 10.84 -3.96
N VAL A 311 14.78 11.63 -3.79
CA VAL A 311 14.14 12.35 -4.90
C VAL A 311 15.12 13.34 -5.53
N PHE A 312 15.83 14.13 -4.73
CA PHE A 312 16.84 15.08 -5.22
C PHE A 312 17.97 14.36 -5.98
N PHE A 313 18.52 13.31 -5.38
CA PHE A 313 19.59 12.50 -5.97
C PHE A 313 19.15 11.86 -7.29
N HIS A 314 17.96 11.27 -7.32
CA HIS A 314 17.39 10.66 -8.50
C HIS A 314 17.22 11.67 -9.65
N ARG A 315 16.78 12.90 -9.35
CA ARG A 315 16.53 13.95 -10.35
C ARG A 315 17.82 14.58 -10.88
N GLU A 316 18.70 15.04 -9.98
CA GLU A 316 19.81 15.93 -10.32
C GLU A 316 21.13 15.20 -10.62
N PHE A 317 21.31 13.96 -10.13
CA PHE A 317 22.58 13.21 -10.28
C PHE A 317 22.72 12.46 -11.62
N GLN A 318 22.57 13.14 -12.77
CA GLN A 318 22.58 12.48 -14.08
C GLN A 318 24.01 12.20 -14.54
N VAL A 319 24.43 10.94 -14.49
CA VAL A 319 25.77 10.54 -14.94
C VAL A 319 25.83 10.57 -16.47
N GLN A 320 26.92 11.11 -17.02
CA GLN A 320 27.18 11.09 -18.47
C GLN A 320 27.90 9.78 -18.84
N LYS A 321 27.82 9.35 -20.11
CA LYS A 321 28.53 8.15 -20.58
C LYS A 321 30.02 8.26 -20.26
N PHE A 322 30.57 7.25 -19.57
CA PHE A 322 32.00 7.19 -19.23
C PHE A 322 32.85 6.84 -20.45
N LEU A 323 33.13 7.84 -21.29
CA LEU A 323 34.09 7.75 -22.40
C LEU A 323 35.51 7.94 -21.84
N GLY A 324 36.42 6.99 -22.11
CA GLY A 324 37.83 7.08 -21.71
C GLY A 324 38.24 6.49 -20.35
N VAL A 325 37.31 5.95 -19.54
CA VAL A 325 37.63 5.31 -18.26
C VAL A 325 38.09 3.86 -18.46
N SER A 326 39.14 3.42 -17.74
CA SER A 326 39.70 2.07 -17.84
C SER A 326 38.71 0.98 -17.39
N ARG A 327 38.80 -0.23 -17.98
CA ARG A 327 37.95 -1.39 -17.63
C ARG A 327 37.91 -1.71 -16.11
N PRO A 328 39.03 -1.72 -15.35
CA PRO A 328 38.98 -2.00 -13.91
C PRO A 328 38.23 -0.93 -13.12
N VAL A 329 38.34 0.35 -13.48
CA VAL A 329 37.58 1.42 -12.80
C VAL A 329 36.09 1.28 -13.07
N ARG A 330 35.69 0.93 -14.31
CA ARG A 330 34.30 0.63 -14.63
C ARG A 330 33.76 -0.54 -13.80
N TYR A 331 34.53 -1.62 -13.68
CA TYR A 331 34.17 -2.78 -12.85
C TYR A 331 33.99 -2.38 -11.39
N ALA A 332 34.95 -1.65 -10.81
CA ALA A 332 34.89 -1.18 -9.43
C ALA A 332 33.67 -0.27 -9.17
N LEU A 333 33.35 0.65 -10.08
CA LEU A 333 32.16 1.50 -9.98
C LEU A 333 30.87 0.67 -10.05
N THR A 334 30.79 -0.32 -10.94
CA THR A 334 29.61 -1.20 -11.02
C THR A 334 29.46 -2.04 -9.75
N THR A 335 30.55 -2.61 -9.22
CA THR A 335 30.54 -3.33 -7.93
C THR A 335 30.07 -2.42 -6.79
N PHE A 336 30.57 -1.18 -6.72
CA PHE A 336 30.17 -0.22 -5.70
C PHE A 336 28.68 0.16 -5.78
N ASN A 337 28.13 0.33 -6.99
CA ASN A 337 26.70 0.61 -7.17
C ASN A 337 25.83 -0.57 -6.71
N TYR A 338 26.17 -1.81 -7.10
CA TYR A 338 25.46 -3.00 -6.60
C TYR A 338 25.56 -3.12 -5.09
N PHE A 339 26.76 -2.93 -4.53
CA PHE A 339 27.00 -2.97 -3.09
C PHE A 339 26.14 -1.95 -2.34
N SER A 340 26.05 -0.72 -2.86
CA SER A 340 25.24 0.36 -2.27
C SER A 340 23.74 0.03 -2.27
N VAL A 341 23.22 -0.61 -3.32
CA VAL A 341 21.82 -1.08 -3.39
C VAL A 341 21.57 -2.18 -2.35
N ILE A 342 22.48 -3.15 -2.24
CA ILE A 342 22.37 -4.24 -1.25
C ILE A 342 22.42 -3.67 0.17
N LEU A 343 23.31 -2.71 0.43
CA LEU A 343 23.40 -2.03 1.71
C LEU A 343 22.10 -1.29 2.06
N GLY A 344 21.49 -0.60 1.10
CA GLY A 344 20.17 0.03 1.29
C GLY A 344 19.07 -0.97 1.67
N LEU A 345 19.08 -2.16 1.08
CA LEU A 345 18.15 -3.24 1.42
C LEU A 345 18.39 -3.79 2.84
N ILE A 346 19.66 -3.96 3.25
CA ILE A 346 20.05 -4.36 4.61
C ILE A 346 19.57 -3.32 5.63
N MET A 347 19.78 -2.02 5.36
CA MET A 347 19.37 -0.94 6.27
C MET A 347 17.85 -0.91 6.48
N ILE A 348 17.06 -1.08 5.42
CA ILE A 348 15.58 -1.12 5.54
C ILE A 348 15.12 -2.34 6.31
N LEU A 349 15.72 -3.51 6.10
CA LEU A 349 15.44 -4.70 6.91
C LEU A 349 15.78 -4.47 8.39
N GLY A 350 16.83 -3.70 8.70
CA GLY A 350 17.16 -3.28 10.06
C GLY A 350 16.11 -2.37 10.68
N VAL A 351 15.56 -1.42 9.91
CA VAL A 351 14.44 -0.58 10.36
C VAL A 351 13.19 -1.42 10.59
N PHE A 352 12.87 -2.38 9.70
CA PHE A 352 11.72 -3.29 9.88
C PHE A 352 11.88 -4.12 11.15
N LYS A 353 13.08 -4.68 11.38
CA LYS A 353 13.41 -5.40 12.62
C LYS A 353 13.13 -4.53 13.84
N SER A 354 13.67 -3.30 13.87
CA SER A 354 13.53 -2.40 15.02
C SER A 354 12.08 -1.96 15.25
N LEU A 355 11.37 -1.72 14.16
CA LEU A 355 9.96 -1.30 14.16
C LEU A 355 9.04 -2.40 14.69
N VAL A 356 9.39 -3.68 14.53
CA VAL A 356 8.59 -4.81 15.05
C VAL A 356 9.11 -5.33 16.40
N LEU A 357 10.42 -5.51 16.59
CA LEU A 357 11.01 -6.15 17.77
C LEU A 357 11.29 -5.18 18.92
N ASP A 358 11.71 -3.96 18.62
CA ASP A 358 12.17 -3.00 19.65
C ASP A 358 11.11 -1.96 20.01
N SER A 359 9.93 -1.99 19.36
CA SER A 359 8.84 -1.06 19.57
C SER A 359 7.65 -1.68 20.32
N ASP A 360 6.92 -0.85 21.05
CA ASP A 360 5.64 -1.25 21.67
C ASP A 360 4.47 -1.28 20.68
N ILE A 361 4.73 -1.05 19.38
CA ILE A 361 3.71 -1.07 18.33
C ILE A 361 3.33 -2.53 18.07
N ALA A 362 2.14 -2.92 18.50
CA ALA A 362 1.57 -4.22 18.18
C ALA A 362 1.07 -4.22 16.72
N PHE A 363 1.71 -5.02 15.89
CA PHE A 363 1.24 -5.27 14.54
C PHE A 363 0.26 -6.43 14.55
N ASP A 364 -1.02 -6.14 14.77
CA ASP A 364 -2.08 -7.12 14.59
C ASP A 364 -2.38 -7.31 13.10
N PHE A 365 -1.71 -8.29 12.53
CA PHE A 365 -1.81 -8.63 11.12
C PHE A 365 -2.96 -9.58 10.80
N ASP A 366 -3.58 -10.15 11.83
CA ASP A 366 -4.77 -10.97 11.71
C ASP A 366 -6.00 -10.07 11.60
N ASN A 367 -5.99 -8.94 12.31
CA ASN A 367 -7.08 -7.98 12.38
C ASN A 367 -6.63 -6.57 11.95
N VAL A 368 -6.51 -6.38 10.63
CA VAL A 368 -6.01 -5.13 10.02
C VAL A 368 -6.95 -3.93 10.23
N LEU A 369 -8.25 -4.15 10.45
CA LEU A 369 -9.20 -3.05 10.68
C LEU A 369 -9.15 -2.51 12.12
N ASN A 370 -8.59 -3.29 13.06
CA ASN A 370 -8.33 -2.86 14.43
C ASN A 370 -6.92 -2.29 14.62
N LEU A 371 -6.16 -2.05 13.54
CA LEU A 371 -4.84 -1.43 13.66
C LEU A 371 -4.96 -0.06 14.35
N ASN A 372 -4.19 0.09 15.43
CA ASN A 372 -4.08 1.37 16.10
C ASN A 372 -3.39 2.41 15.20
N VAL A 373 -3.51 3.68 15.57
CA VAL A 373 -2.91 4.79 14.82
C VAL A 373 -1.38 4.62 14.66
N TYR A 374 -0.71 4.02 15.64
CA TYR A 374 0.74 3.77 15.59
C TYR A 374 1.11 2.78 14.47
N SER A 375 0.40 1.68 14.35
CA SER A 375 0.62 0.65 13.34
C SER A 375 0.37 1.21 11.94
N ILE A 376 -0.67 2.03 11.77
CA ILE A 376 -0.95 2.71 10.50
C ILE A 376 0.20 3.67 10.12
N LEU A 377 0.65 4.50 11.07
CA LEU A 377 1.77 5.42 10.86
C LEU A 377 3.09 4.68 10.56
N ALA A 378 3.33 3.56 11.23
CA ALA A 378 4.50 2.72 11.01
C ALA A 378 4.48 2.06 9.62
N ILE A 379 3.32 1.55 9.18
CA ILE A 379 3.12 1.02 7.82
C ILE A 379 3.30 2.11 6.77
N PHE A 380 2.80 3.33 7.02
CA PHE A 380 3.05 4.46 6.14
C PHE A 380 4.55 4.80 6.05
N GLY A 381 5.27 4.79 7.17
CA GLY A 381 6.73 4.92 7.20
C GLY A 381 7.45 3.85 6.37
N ILE A 382 7.01 2.59 6.45
CA ILE A 382 7.53 1.49 5.64
C ILE A 382 7.32 1.74 4.15
N ILE A 383 6.14 2.19 3.74
CA ILE A 383 5.82 2.52 2.35
C ILE A 383 6.76 3.63 1.82
N LEU A 384 6.99 4.67 2.60
CA LEU A 384 7.90 5.76 2.23
C LEU A 384 9.36 5.29 2.13
N LEU A 385 9.80 4.40 3.01
CA LEU A 385 11.13 3.78 2.95
C LEU A 385 11.32 2.95 1.67
N ILE A 386 10.32 2.14 1.32
CA ILE A 386 10.32 1.36 0.08
C ILE A 386 10.41 2.26 -1.14
N LEU A 387 9.65 3.36 -1.15
CA LEU A 387 9.70 4.36 -2.23
C LEU A 387 11.09 5.01 -2.33
N ALA A 388 11.72 5.35 -1.20
CA ALA A 388 13.07 5.88 -1.17
C ALA A 388 14.09 4.88 -1.72
N LEU A 389 13.98 3.60 -1.35
CA LEU A 389 14.82 2.53 -1.90
C LEU A 389 14.61 2.35 -3.39
N PHE A 390 13.35 2.34 -3.87
CA PHE A 390 13.04 2.23 -5.29
C PHE A 390 13.72 3.34 -6.10
N LEU A 391 13.58 4.60 -5.65
CA LEU A 391 14.19 5.76 -6.29
C LEU A 391 15.72 5.67 -6.36
N PHE A 392 16.33 5.24 -5.26
CA PHE A 392 17.77 5.04 -5.14
C PHE A 392 18.25 3.92 -6.07
N SER A 393 17.67 2.73 -5.95
CA SER A 393 17.99 1.56 -6.77
C SER A 393 17.83 1.85 -8.26
N HIS A 394 16.73 2.48 -8.66
CA HIS A 394 16.50 2.87 -10.04
C HIS A 394 17.62 3.79 -10.56
N ARG A 395 18.08 4.76 -9.76
CA ARG A 395 19.16 5.66 -10.14
C ARG A 395 20.52 4.95 -10.26
N MET A 396 20.82 4.06 -9.33
CA MET A 396 22.07 3.27 -9.36
C MET A 396 22.10 2.36 -10.59
N MET A 397 20.98 1.74 -10.92
CA MET A 397 20.91 0.82 -12.04
C MET A 397 20.98 1.53 -13.40
N LEU A 398 20.38 2.74 -13.52
CA LEU A 398 20.60 3.60 -14.70
C LEU A 398 22.08 3.96 -14.87
N THR A 399 22.78 4.20 -13.76
CA THR A 399 24.23 4.49 -13.78
C THR A 399 25.02 3.28 -14.25
N ILE A 400 24.67 2.07 -13.79
CA ILE A 400 25.28 0.81 -14.24
C ILE A 400 25.11 0.63 -15.76
N ALA A 401 23.92 0.89 -16.29
CA ALA A 401 23.66 0.82 -17.73
C ALA A 401 24.53 1.80 -18.55
N GLN A 402 24.81 3.00 -18.01
CA GLN A 402 25.64 4.01 -18.68
C GLN A 402 27.15 3.74 -18.62
N ILE A 403 27.64 2.94 -17.66
CA ILE A 403 29.05 2.53 -17.58
C ILE A 403 29.45 1.64 -18.78
N GLY A 404 28.49 0.88 -19.34
CA GLY A 404 28.64 0.13 -20.58
C GLY A 404 29.50 -1.13 -20.46
N LEU A 405 29.47 -1.82 -19.32
CA LEU A 405 30.05 -3.16 -19.18
C LEU A 405 29.15 -4.22 -19.83
N GLY A 406 29.77 -5.23 -20.46
CA GLY A 406 29.05 -6.40 -20.97
C GLY A 406 28.43 -7.25 -19.87
N LYS A 407 27.55 -8.20 -20.25
CA LYS A 407 26.77 -9.05 -19.32
C LYS A 407 27.64 -9.81 -18.30
N TYR A 408 28.70 -10.50 -18.74
CA TYR A 408 29.54 -11.31 -17.85
C TYR A 408 30.31 -10.48 -16.81
N PRO A 409 30.98 -9.36 -17.16
CA PRO A 409 31.56 -8.46 -16.17
C PRO A 409 30.57 -7.91 -15.15
N ARG A 410 29.31 -7.61 -15.55
CA ARG A 410 28.27 -7.16 -14.61
C ARG A 410 27.92 -8.24 -13.59
N ILE A 411 27.77 -9.49 -14.03
CA ILE A 411 27.51 -10.64 -13.14
C ILE A 411 28.65 -10.80 -12.14
N ALA A 412 29.91 -10.77 -12.60
CA ALA A 412 31.06 -10.85 -11.72
C ALA A 412 31.12 -9.67 -10.72
N ALA A 413 30.76 -8.45 -11.16
CA ALA A 413 30.71 -7.28 -10.29
C ALA A 413 29.62 -7.38 -9.22
N PHE A 414 28.46 -7.93 -9.57
CA PHE A 414 27.37 -8.23 -8.66
C PHE A 414 27.77 -9.29 -7.62
N THR A 415 28.41 -10.40 -8.04
CA THR A 415 28.92 -11.41 -7.11
C THR A 415 29.93 -10.80 -6.13
N GLY A 416 30.84 -9.96 -6.61
CA GLY A 416 31.77 -9.22 -5.75
C GLY A 416 31.06 -8.31 -4.73
N ALA A 417 29.97 -7.65 -5.14
CA ALA A 417 29.17 -6.82 -4.24
C ALA A 417 28.44 -7.62 -3.16
N VAL A 418 27.92 -8.81 -3.51
CA VAL A 418 27.29 -9.74 -2.55
C VAL A 418 28.31 -10.23 -1.52
N VAL A 419 29.52 -10.60 -1.95
CA VAL A 419 30.58 -11.01 -1.01
C VAL A 419 30.98 -9.86 -0.09
N ALA A 420 31.10 -8.64 -0.63
CA ALA A 420 31.42 -7.45 0.15
C ALA A 420 30.32 -7.07 1.16
N SER A 421 29.06 -7.46 0.94
CA SER A 421 27.96 -7.17 1.86
C SER A 421 27.80 -8.18 3.00
N LEU A 422 28.39 -9.38 2.91
CA LEU A 422 28.28 -10.42 3.95
C LEU A 422 28.66 -9.95 5.36
N PRO A 423 29.76 -9.19 5.57
CA PRO A 423 30.11 -8.69 6.90
C PRO A 423 29.01 -7.78 7.46
N PHE A 424 28.37 -6.96 6.63
CA PHE A 424 27.30 -6.07 7.05
C PHE A 424 26.02 -6.81 7.40
N VAL A 425 25.69 -7.89 6.69
CA VAL A 425 24.56 -8.77 7.04
C VAL A 425 24.76 -9.38 8.42
N TYR A 426 25.98 -9.87 8.70
CA TYR A 426 26.32 -10.44 10.00
C TYR A 426 26.28 -9.40 11.12
N LEU A 427 26.90 -8.22 10.91
CA LEU A 427 26.92 -7.14 11.89
C LEU A 427 25.53 -6.53 12.18
N SER A 428 24.61 -6.62 11.21
CA SER A 428 23.25 -6.09 11.34
C SER A 428 22.31 -7.00 12.12
N ASP A 429 22.73 -8.23 12.44
CA ASP A 429 21.95 -9.21 13.22
C ASP A 429 20.50 -9.37 12.72
N LEU A 430 20.28 -9.42 11.41
CA LEU A 430 18.92 -9.46 10.85
C LEU A 430 18.16 -10.75 11.23
N ASN A 431 18.86 -11.77 11.70
CA ASN A 431 18.31 -13.09 12.06
C ASN A 431 17.49 -13.72 10.91
N ILE A 432 17.87 -13.44 9.65
CA ILE A 432 17.23 -13.99 8.44
C ILE A 432 18.13 -15.08 7.86
N SER A 433 17.54 -16.16 7.34
CA SER A 433 18.28 -17.21 6.63
C SER A 433 19.11 -16.61 5.49
N MET A 434 20.41 -16.92 5.49
CA MET A 434 21.35 -16.42 4.48
C MET A 434 20.88 -16.75 3.05
N VAL A 435 20.31 -17.94 2.85
CA VAL A 435 19.77 -18.38 1.55
C VAL A 435 18.61 -17.48 1.11
N PHE A 436 17.68 -17.17 2.02
CA PHE A 436 16.54 -16.32 1.72
C PHE A 436 16.96 -14.88 1.41
N PHE A 437 17.93 -14.34 2.16
CA PHE A 437 18.49 -13.02 1.91
C PHE A 437 19.13 -12.95 0.51
N LEU A 438 19.97 -13.93 0.17
CA LEU A 438 20.63 -14.00 -1.14
C LEU A 438 19.61 -14.10 -2.28
N LEU A 439 18.60 -14.96 -2.15
CA LEU A 439 17.51 -15.07 -3.13
C LEU A 439 16.78 -13.74 -3.33
N SER A 440 16.44 -13.05 -2.24
CA SER A 440 15.76 -11.75 -2.29
C SER A 440 16.60 -10.69 -3.02
N VAL A 441 17.90 -10.64 -2.74
CA VAL A 441 18.84 -9.72 -3.41
C VAL A 441 18.96 -10.02 -4.90
N VAL A 442 19.07 -11.30 -5.28
CA VAL A 442 19.15 -11.72 -6.68
C VAL A 442 17.87 -11.35 -7.43
N ILE A 443 16.70 -11.68 -6.88
CA ILE A 443 15.40 -11.35 -7.48
C ILE A 443 15.25 -9.83 -7.65
N TYR A 444 15.60 -9.06 -6.61
CA TYR A 444 15.50 -7.61 -6.62
C TYR A 444 16.39 -6.96 -7.69
N VAL A 445 17.67 -7.35 -7.75
CA VAL A 445 18.62 -6.79 -8.73
C VAL A 445 18.27 -7.23 -10.15
N TRP A 446 17.87 -8.49 -10.34
CA TRP A 446 17.48 -9.01 -11.65
C TRP A 446 16.23 -8.31 -12.19
N ALA A 447 15.22 -8.07 -11.34
CA ALA A 447 14.04 -7.29 -11.70
C ALA A 447 14.40 -5.87 -12.17
N PHE A 448 15.38 -5.23 -11.53
CA PHE A 448 15.88 -3.92 -11.95
C PHE A 448 16.65 -3.93 -13.28
N ASP A 449 17.49 -4.95 -13.52
CA ASP A 449 18.23 -5.08 -14.79
C ASP A 449 17.24 -5.24 -15.96
N LEU A 450 16.21 -6.09 -15.79
CA LEU A 450 15.12 -6.23 -16.77
C LEU A 450 14.33 -4.93 -16.98
N PHE A 451 14.02 -4.22 -15.88
CA PHE A 451 13.28 -2.97 -15.93
C PHE A 451 14.00 -1.90 -16.75
N ILE A 452 15.34 -1.84 -16.67
CA ILE A 452 16.15 -0.83 -17.38
C ILE A 452 16.42 -1.21 -18.84
N GLU A 453 16.47 -2.51 -19.15
CA GLU A 453 16.58 -2.95 -20.55
C GLU A 453 15.32 -2.60 -21.37
N HIS A 454 14.14 -2.46 -20.74
CA HIS A 454 12.91 -1.98 -21.38
C HIS A 454 12.80 -0.45 -21.39
N LYS A 455 12.86 0.16 -22.59
CA LYS A 455 12.91 1.62 -22.78
C LYS A 455 11.64 2.43 -22.40
N SER A 456 10.54 1.79 -22.01
CA SER A 456 9.30 2.48 -21.64
C SER A 456 8.60 1.83 -20.44
N PRO A 457 8.56 2.49 -19.26
CA PRO A 457 7.80 1.98 -18.12
C PRO A 457 6.31 2.00 -18.45
N ASN A 458 5.71 0.82 -18.60
CA ASN A 458 4.27 0.64 -18.77
C ASN A 458 3.61 0.40 -17.40
N LEU A 459 2.27 0.45 -17.35
CA LEU A 459 1.50 0.17 -16.13
C LEU A 459 1.81 -1.23 -15.56
N THR A 460 2.17 -2.19 -16.41
CA THR A 460 2.56 -3.55 -16.02
C THR A 460 3.78 -3.56 -15.10
N TRP A 461 4.82 -2.78 -15.41
CA TRP A 461 6.00 -2.68 -14.56
C TRP A 461 5.71 -2.08 -13.18
N LEU A 462 4.81 -1.09 -13.12
CA LEU A 462 4.35 -0.56 -11.85
C LEU A 462 3.69 -1.65 -10.99
N VAL A 463 2.77 -2.43 -11.58
CA VAL A 463 2.09 -3.52 -10.87
C VAL A 463 3.10 -4.57 -10.38
N ILE A 464 4.09 -4.93 -11.20
CA ILE A 464 5.16 -5.87 -10.80
C ILE A 464 5.92 -5.33 -9.58
N TRP A 465 6.32 -4.06 -9.59
CA TRP A 465 7.02 -3.46 -8.44
C TRP A 465 6.15 -3.42 -7.18
N LEU A 466 4.86 -3.07 -7.32
CA LEU A 466 3.92 -3.09 -6.21
C LEU A 466 3.81 -4.50 -5.61
N VAL A 467 3.68 -5.55 -6.45
CA VAL A 467 3.65 -6.95 -6.00
C VAL A 467 4.95 -7.34 -5.31
N LEU A 468 6.11 -7.05 -5.92
CA LEU A 468 7.41 -7.39 -5.35
C LEU A 468 7.63 -6.74 -3.98
N PHE A 469 7.30 -5.45 -3.84
CA PHE A 469 7.46 -4.73 -2.59
C PHE A 469 6.47 -5.18 -1.51
N SER A 470 5.20 -5.41 -1.87
CA SER A 470 4.22 -5.97 -0.94
C SER A 470 4.63 -7.35 -0.46
N LEU A 471 5.14 -8.21 -1.34
CA LEU A 471 5.57 -9.57 -1.01
C LEU A 471 6.81 -9.54 -0.10
N PHE A 472 7.83 -8.77 -0.48
CA PHE A 472 9.04 -8.58 0.33
C PHE A 472 8.70 -8.08 1.73
N SER A 473 7.84 -7.05 1.82
CA SER A 473 7.51 -6.42 3.08
C SER A 473 6.63 -7.29 3.96
N SER A 474 5.64 -7.99 3.36
CA SER A 474 4.81 -8.95 4.07
C SER A 474 5.66 -10.08 4.67
N ILE A 475 6.57 -10.68 3.90
CA ILE A 475 7.42 -11.77 4.40
C ILE A 475 8.35 -11.27 5.51
N ALA A 476 8.98 -10.11 5.34
CA ALA A 476 9.87 -9.53 6.34
C ALA A 476 9.12 -9.21 7.65
N LEU A 477 7.98 -8.54 7.57
CA LEU A 477 7.16 -8.20 8.74
C LEU A 477 6.61 -9.44 9.43
N PHE A 478 6.11 -10.42 8.69
CA PHE A 478 5.61 -11.68 9.25
C PHE A 478 6.72 -12.41 10.00
N LYS A 479 7.92 -12.50 9.41
CA LYS A 479 9.08 -13.10 10.06
C LYS A 479 9.41 -12.40 11.38
N TYR A 480 9.55 -11.07 11.38
CA TYR A 480 9.89 -10.34 12.60
C TYR A 480 8.78 -10.37 13.65
N ASN A 481 7.52 -10.48 13.23
CA ASN A 481 6.41 -10.62 14.17
C ASN A 481 6.39 -12.01 14.82
N ASN A 482 6.75 -13.05 14.06
CA ASN A 482 6.93 -14.39 14.61
C ASN A 482 8.12 -14.44 15.58
N ASP A 483 9.22 -13.76 15.26
CA ASP A 483 10.35 -13.59 16.17
C ASP A 483 9.93 -12.84 17.45
N ARG A 484 9.12 -11.78 17.33
CA ARG A 484 8.56 -11.02 18.47
C ARG A 484 7.70 -11.91 19.35
N ASP A 485 6.82 -12.69 18.73
CA ASP A 485 5.92 -13.63 19.41
C ASP A 485 6.72 -14.69 20.17
N LEU A 486 7.75 -15.28 19.54
CA LEU A 486 8.66 -16.23 20.20
C LEU A 486 9.40 -15.59 21.39
N GLN A 487 9.96 -14.38 21.23
CA GLN A 487 10.61 -13.66 22.33
C GLN A 487 9.64 -13.35 23.48
N THR A 488 8.38 -13.06 23.14
CA THR A 488 7.31 -12.79 24.10
C THR A 488 6.97 -14.07 24.87
N ARG A 489 6.75 -15.21 24.19
CA ARG A 489 6.52 -16.51 24.84
C ARG A 489 7.70 -16.94 25.70
N ILE A 490 8.93 -16.73 25.27
CA ILE A 490 10.13 -17.03 26.06
C ILE A 490 10.13 -16.21 27.35
N ARG A 491 9.87 -14.89 27.26
CA ARG A 491 9.74 -14.02 28.43
C ARG A 491 8.63 -14.51 29.35
N TYR A 492 7.49 -14.90 28.79
CA TYR A 492 6.34 -15.38 29.57
C TYR A 492 6.66 -16.70 30.25
N ALA A 493 7.38 -17.60 29.58
CA ALA A 493 7.82 -18.85 30.16
C ALA A 493 8.80 -18.63 31.32
N TYR A 494 9.72 -17.66 31.22
CA TYR A 494 10.62 -17.30 32.32
C TYR A 494 9.84 -16.77 33.54
N GLU A 495 8.88 -15.88 33.33
CA GLU A 495 8.07 -15.34 34.43
C GLU A 495 7.13 -16.39 35.04
N LEU A 496 6.45 -17.20 34.22
CA LEU A 496 5.59 -18.28 34.69
C LEU A 496 6.39 -19.37 35.43
N ALA A 497 7.65 -19.61 35.02
CA ALA A 497 8.53 -20.57 35.68
C ALA A 497 8.92 -20.16 37.10
N ASN A 498 8.93 -18.85 37.39
CA ASN A 498 9.16 -18.38 38.74
C ASN A 498 8.03 -18.79 39.69
N LEU A 499 6.84 -19.19 39.17
CA LEU A 499 5.61 -19.57 39.90
C LEU A 499 5.16 -18.53 40.94
N ARG A 500 5.82 -17.37 40.97
CA ARG A 500 5.69 -16.32 41.96
C ARG A 500 5.28 -15.08 41.23
N ASP A 501 4.09 -14.64 41.56
CA ASP A 501 3.58 -13.34 41.17
C ASP A 501 4.28 -12.23 41.98
N SER A 502 5.26 -11.58 41.33
CA SER A 502 6.07 -10.52 41.92
C SER A 502 5.24 -9.28 42.28
N LEU A 503 4.19 -8.95 41.52
CA LEU A 503 3.25 -7.89 41.88
C LEU A 503 2.41 -8.27 43.08
N ALA A 504 1.95 -9.52 43.16
CA ALA A 504 1.23 -9.99 44.33
C ALA A 504 2.09 -9.88 45.58
N GLU A 505 3.37 -10.26 45.50
CA GLU A 505 4.29 -10.17 46.65
C GLU A 505 4.53 -8.73 47.10
N GLU A 506 4.75 -7.80 46.17
CA GLU A 506 4.87 -6.36 46.45
C GLU A 506 3.59 -5.81 47.08
N SER A 507 2.44 -6.23 46.57
CA SER A 507 1.12 -5.86 47.08
C SER A 507 0.85 -6.48 48.46
N PHE A 508 1.23 -7.73 48.68
CA PHE A 508 1.12 -8.42 49.98
C PHE A 508 1.98 -7.72 51.04
N GLN A 509 3.15 -7.19 50.63
CA GLN A 509 3.98 -6.38 51.51
C GLN A 509 3.27 -5.09 51.95
N GLN A 510 2.52 -4.44 51.06
CA GLN A 510 1.74 -3.24 51.39
C GLN A 510 0.50 -3.58 52.23
N LEU A 511 -0.09 -4.76 52.01
CA LEU A 511 -1.26 -5.24 52.73
C LEU A 511 -0.95 -5.66 54.18
N HIS A 512 0.18 -6.34 54.41
CA HIS A 512 0.55 -6.85 55.73
C HIS A 512 0.48 -5.80 56.86
N PRO A 513 1.06 -4.58 56.75
CA PRO A 513 0.93 -3.57 57.80
C PRO A 513 -0.51 -3.03 57.93
N LYS A 514 -1.28 -2.93 56.84
CA LYS A 514 -2.69 -2.51 56.88
C LYS A 514 -3.56 -3.50 57.64
N ILE A 515 -3.33 -4.80 57.46
CA ILE A 515 -4.00 -5.85 58.22
C ILE A 515 -3.58 -5.80 59.69
N ALA A 516 -2.28 -5.68 59.96
CA ALA A 516 -1.77 -5.63 61.33
C ALA A 516 -2.29 -4.42 62.12
N GLN A 517 -2.57 -3.29 61.45
CA GLN A 517 -3.05 -2.05 62.08
C GLN A 517 -4.57 -1.85 61.94
N SER A 518 -5.30 -2.80 61.35
CA SER A 518 -6.74 -2.69 61.15
C SER A 518 -7.48 -2.59 62.50
N PRO A 519 -8.28 -1.53 62.74
CA PRO A 519 -8.98 -1.34 64.02
C PRO A 519 -9.88 -2.52 64.40
N GLY A 520 -10.57 -3.10 63.42
CA GLY A 520 -11.47 -4.23 63.65
C GLY A 520 -10.75 -5.52 64.04
N LEU A 521 -9.60 -5.80 63.42
CA LEU A 521 -8.75 -6.94 63.80
C LEU A 521 -8.04 -6.71 65.13
N GLN A 522 -7.66 -5.47 65.44
CA GLN A 522 -7.09 -5.08 66.73
C GLN A 522 -8.10 -5.18 67.88
N ALA A 523 -9.40 -4.99 67.63
CA ALA A 523 -10.43 -5.20 68.64
C ALA A 523 -10.48 -6.66 69.15
N LEU A 524 -10.13 -7.64 68.30
CA LEU A 524 -10.05 -9.05 68.67
C LEU A 524 -8.97 -9.35 69.71
N THR A 525 -7.94 -8.51 69.81
CA THR A 525 -6.85 -8.72 70.78
C THR A 525 -7.18 -8.15 72.16
N GLN A 526 -8.17 -7.26 72.26
CA GLN A 526 -8.59 -6.62 73.51
C GLN A 526 -9.53 -7.51 74.34
N THR A 527 -10.38 -8.29 73.67
CA THR A 527 -11.35 -9.20 74.30
C THR A 527 -11.38 -10.53 73.55
N LYS A 528 -11.42 -11.66 74.26
CA LYS A 528 -11.60 -13.01 73.66
C LYS A 528 -13.00 -13.19 73.05
N THR A 529 -13.26 -12.54 71.93
CA THR A 529 -14.51 -12.59 71.18
C THR A 529 -14.48 -13.75 70.18
N ARG A 530 -15.58 -14.48 70.05
CA ARG A 530 -15.77 -15.45 68.95
C ARG A 530 -16.62 -14.81 67.86
N LEU A 531 -16.21 -14.99 66.61
CA LEU A 531 -16.88 -14.46 65.43
C LEU A 531 -17.35 -15.60 64.52
N SER A 532 -18.31 -15.34 63.64
CA SER A 532 -18.54 -16.23 62.50
C SER A 532 -17.34 -16.15 61.54
N LYS A 533 -17.20 -17.13 60.65
CA LYS A 533 -16.13 -17.11 59.65
C LYS A 533 -16.32 -15.97 58.65
N ASP A 534 -17.57 -15.64 58.32
CA ASP A 534 -17.91 -14.54 57.43
C ASP A 534 -17.54 -13.19 58.03
N ASP A 535 -17.83 -12.97 59.32
CA ASP A 535 -17.43 -11.73 60.02
C ASP A 535 -15.90 -11.57 60.04
N LEU A 536 -15.15 -12.65 60.28
CA LEU A 536 -13.68 -12.62 60.24
C LEU A 536 -13.16 -12.29 58.84
N ASN A 537 -13.72 -12.94 57.82
CA ASN A 537 -13.38 -12.65 56.43
C ASN A 537 -13.74 -11.21 56.06
N GLU A 538 -14.84 -10.65 56.54
CA GLU A 538 -15.23 -9.26 56.29
C GLU A 538 -14.23 -8.27 56.89
N LEU A 539 -13.77 -8.50 58.12
CA LEU A 539 -12.73 -7.69 58.78
C LEU A 539 -11.40 -7.69 58.02
N VAL A 540 -11.03 -8.81 57.39
CA VAL A 540 -9.83 -8.93 56.54
C VAL A 540 -10.07 -8.36 55.15
N ASN A 541 -11.29 -8.50 54.61
CA ASN A 541 -11.64 -8.03 53.27
C ASN A 541 -11.54 -6.51 53.16
N GLN A 542 -11.82 -5.77 54.24
CA GLN A 542 -11.72 -4.31 54.26
C GLN A 542 -10.31 -3.82 53.82
N PRO A 543 -9.20 -4.14 54.52
CA PRO A 543 -7.86 -3.76 54.08
C PRO A 543 -7.41 -4.48 52.79
N PHE A 544 -7.86 -5.72 52.54
CA PHE A 544 -7.52 -6.48 51.32
C PHE A 544 -8.07 -5.82 50.06
N SER A 545 -9.29 -5.28 50.11
CA SER A 545 -9.98 -4.68 48.96
C SER A 545 -9.40 -3.33 48.49
N GLU A 546 -8.63 -2.67 49.36
CA GLU A 546 -7.86 -1.48 49.01
C GLU A 546 -6.66 -1.80 48.12
N ASP A 547 -6.12 -3.01 48.23
CA ASP A 547 -5.05 -3.49 47.37
C ASP A 547 -5.62 -3.95 46.03
N LYS A 548 -5.53 -3.06 45.05
CA LYS A 548 -6.15 -3.18 43.73
C LYS A 548 -5.76 -4.47 43.00
N TYR A 549 -4.50 -4.87 43.14
CA TYR A 549 -3.93 -5.99 42.41
C TYR A 549 -4.30 -7.34 43.05
N LEU A 550 -4.07 -7.47 44.36
CA LEU A 550 -4.38 -8.70 45.08
C LEU A 550 -5.86 -9.02 45.03
N PHE A 551 -6.69 -8.00 45.19
CA PHE A 551 -8.12 -8.14 45.16
C PHE A 551 -8.63 -8.75 43.85
N HIS A 552 -8.03 -8.35 42.72
CA HIS A 552 -8.44 -8.82 41.41
C HIS A 552 -7.94 -10.24 41.12
N ASN A 553 -6.69 -10.53 41.48
CA ASN A 553 -6.02 -11.75 41.07
C ASN A 553 -6.12 -12.89 42.09
N TYR A 554 -6.44 -12.59 43.37
CA TYR A 554 -6.46 -13.57 44.44
C TYR A 554 -7.79 -13.57 45.21
N ALA A 555 -8.26 -14.76 45.54
CA ALA A 555 -9.22 -15.00 46.60
C ALA A 555 -8.46 -15.35 47.88
N PHE A 556 -8.97 -14.95 49.04
CA PHE A 556 -8.34 -15.29 50.31
C PHE A 556 -9.29 -16.09 51.22
N ASN A 557 -8.71 -16.83 52.14
CA ASN A 557 -9.38 -17.48 53.25
C ASN A 557 -8.58 -17.17 54.51
N ALA A 558 -9.21 -16.55 55.50
CA ALA A 558 -8.58 -16.15 56.74
C ALA A 558 -8.99 -17.07 57.90
N GLU A 559 -8.02 -17.47 58.71
CA GLU A 559 -8.23 -18.20 59.96
C GLU A 559 -7.38 -17.58 61.07
N ALA A 560 -8.02 -17.34 62.23
CA ALA A 560 -7.39 -16.66 63.35
C ALA A 560 -7.45 -17.51 64.62
N PHE A 561 -6.38 -17.49 65.41
CA PHE A 561 -6.24 -18.28 66.63
C PHE A 561 -5.63 -17.43 67.75
N TYR A 562 -6.13 -17.53 68.98
CA TYR A 562 -5.50 -16.92 70.15
C TYR A 562 -4.19 -17.63 70.48
N MET A 563 -3.10 -16.88 70.64
CA MET A 563 -1.76 -17.46 70.83
C MET A 563 -1.56 -18.07 72.23
N GLU A 564 -2.35 -17.68 73.22
CA GLU A 564 -2.26 -18.18 74.59
C GLU A 564 -2.62 -19.67 74.73
N ASP A 565 -3.70 -20.08 74.07
CA ASP A 565 -4.32 -21.40 74.22
C ASP A 565 -4.56 -22.12 72.88
N GLY A 566 -4.24 -21.48 71.76
CA GLY A 566 -4.46 -22.02 70.42
C GLY A 566 -5.93 -22.11 70.02
N THR A 567 -6.84 -21.49 70.78
CA THR A 567 -8.27 -21.54 70.49
C THR A 567 -8.60 -20.71 69.25
N PRO A 568 -9.46 -21.22 68.35
CA PRO A 568 -9.89 -20.50 67.15
C PRO A 568 -10.76 -19.30 67.52
N VAL A 569 -10.60 -18.21 66.76
CA VAL A 569 -11.44 -17.02 66.84
C VAL A 569 -12.79 -17.28 66.17
N SER A 570 -12.80 -18.04 65.07
CA SER A 570 -14.02 -18.39 64.33
C SER A 570 -14.77 -19.55 64.99
N THR A 571 -16.10 -19.50 64.96
CA THR A 571 -16.97 -20.61 65.40
C THR A 571 -16.95 -21.80 64.45
N GLU A 572 -16.64 -21.55 63.18
CA GLU A 572 -16.49 -22.54 62.12
C GLU A 572 -15.02 -22.63 61.73
N ILE A 573 -14.47 -23.85 61.75
CA ILE A 573 -13.07 -24.14 61.44
C ILE A 573 -13.04 -25.08 60.24
N LEU A 574 -12.33 -24.70 59.19
CA LEU A 574 -12.07 -25.58 58.05
C LEU A 574 -10.73 -26.30 58.22
N ASP A 575 -9.71 -25.61 58.74
CA ASP A 575 -8.37 -26.18 58.96
C ASP A 575 -7.91 -26.04 60.42
N SER A 576 -7.28 -27.07 60.97
CA SER A 576 -6.68 -26.98 62.31
C SER A 576 -5.42 -26.10 62.30
N LEU A 577 -5.12 -25.42 63.42
CA LEU A 577 -3.88 -24.65 63.59
C LEU A 577 -2.62 -25.47 63.26
N GLU A 578 -2.64 -26.78 63.54
CA GLU A 578 -1.52 -27.68 63.22
C GLU A 578 -1.39 -27.96 61.72
N GLN A 579 -2.52 -28.11 61.00
CA GLN A 579 -2.54 -28.24 59.54
C GLN A 579 -2.02 -26.96 58.86
N LEU A 580 -2.50 -25.78 59.26
CA LEU A 580 -2.04 -24.50 58.71
C LEU A 580 -0.55 -24.27 58.97
N ARG A 581 -0.05 -24.59 60.18
CA ARG A 581 1.39 -24.54 60.47
C ARG A 581 2.18 -25.51 59.59
N ARG A 582 1.67 -26.72 59.33
CA ARG A 582 2.32 -27.68 58.41
C ARG A 582 2.38 -27.12 56.99
N PHE A 583 1.28 -26.59 56.45
CA PHE A 583 1.27 -25.97 55.11
C PHE A 583 2.20 -24.75 55.03
N TYR A 584 2.15 -23.86 56.01
CA TYR A 584 3.04 -22.69 56.08
C TYR A 584 4.53 -23.07 56.19
N ASN A 585 4.86 -24.12 56.94
CA ASN A 585 6.25 -24.59 57.08
C ASN A 585 6.77 -25.34 55.86
N GLN A 586 5.89 -26.00 55.09
CA GLN A 586 6.23 -26.62 53.81
C GLN A 586 6.34 -25.62 52.65
N ALA A 587 5.75 -24.43 52.80
CA ALA A 587 5.83 -23.34 51.84
C ALA A 587 7.23 -22.68 51.83
N ARG A 588 7.69 -22.26 50.65
CA ARG A 588 8.98 -21.55 50.50
C ARG A 588 8.83 -20.10 50.95
N GLN A 589 9.83 -19.58 51.67
CA GLN A 589 9.84 -18.19 52.08
C GLN A 589 10.04 -17.25 50.89
N THR A 590 9.21 -16.21 50.82
CA THR A 590 9.34 -15.15 49.81
C THR A 590 10.39 -14.13 50.23
N ALA A 591 10.59 -13.07 49.44
CA ALA A 591 11.43 -11.93 49.82
C ALA A 591 10.90 -11.18 51.06
N HIS A 592 9.63 -11.39 51.43
CA HIS A 592 8.98 -10.71 52.55
C HIS A 592 8.81 -11.62 53.76
N ALA A 593 9.13 -11.08 54.95
CA ALA A 593 8.94 -11.78 56.21
C ALA A 593 7.43 -12.00 56.49
N GLY A 594 7.06 -13.22 56.89
CA GLY A 594 5.66 -13.57 57.15
C GLY A 594 4.90 -14.13 55.93
N LEU A 595 5.38 -13.91 54.70
CA LEU A 595 4.76 -14.42 53.47
C LEU A 595 5.54 -15.60 52.89
N ARG A 596 4.83 -16.70 52.60
CA ARG A 596 5.39 -17.93 52.02
C ARG A 596 4.53 -18.41 50.86
N TYR A 597 5.15 -19.04 49.86
CA TYR A 597 4.45 -19.60 48.71
C TYR A 597 4.51 -21.13 48.70
N HIS A 598 3.34 -21.78 48.66
CA HIS A 598 3.22 -23.22 48.66
C HIS A 598 3.08 -23.78 47.24
N LEU A 599 4.21 -24.21 46.69
CA LEU A 599 4.35 -24.60 45.28
C LEU A 599 3.43 -25.73 44.81
N ARG A 600 3.01 -26.67 45.68
CA ARG A 600 2.13 -27.78 45.29
C ARG A 600 0.65 -27.39 45.25
N MET A 601 0.27 -26.43 46.08
CA MET A 601 -1.12 -25.96 46.14
C MET A 601 -1.35 -24.73 45.26
N ALA A 602 -0.27 -24.13 44.75
CA ALA A 602 -0.27 -22.85 44.04
C ALA A 602 -0.95 -21.74 44.85
N ARG A 603 -0.58 -21.62 46.13
CA ARG A 603 -1.20 -20.69 47.09
C ARG A 603 -0.15 -19.92 47.88
N TYR A 604 -0.40 -18.65 48.15
CA TYR A 604 0.37 -17.89 49.13
C TYR A 604 -0.22 -18.07 50.52
N PHE A 605 0.65 -18.15 51.51
CA PHE A 605 0.29 -18.18 52.91
C PHE A 605 0.96 -17.01 53.61
N MET A 606 0.15 -16.13 54.18
CA MET A 606 0.62 -15.03 55.01
C MET A 606 0.31 -15.34 56.47
N ARG A 607 1.30 -15.11 57.32
CA ARG A 607 1.17 -15.19 58.77
C ARG A 607 1.34 -13.79 59.34
N THR A 608 0.32 -13.29 60.02
CA THR A 608 0.34 -11.98 60.70
C THR A 608 0.08 -12.18 62.18
N GLU A 609 0.88 -11.53 63.02
CA GLU A 609 0.69 -11.51 64.46
C GLU A 609 0.07 -10.18 64.87
N LEU A 610 -1.08 -10.25 65.55
CA LEU A 610 -1.80 -9.09 66.05
C LEU A 610 -1.46 -8.94 67.54
N PRO A 611 -0.66 -7.93 67.93
CA PRO A 611 -0.28 -7.71 69.32
C PRO A 611 -1.45 -7.14 70.15
N GLY A 612 -1.53 -7.53 71.42
CA GLY A 612 -2.52 -7.02 72.36
C GLY A 612 -2.56 -7.85 73.66
N PRO A 613 -3.48 -7.55 74.60
CA PRO A 613 -3.65 -8.31 75.84
C PRO A 613 -3.87 -9.80 75.61
N HIS A 614 -4.66 -10.15 74.59
CA HIS A 614 -4.86 -11.50 74.07
C HIS A 614 -4.33 -11.58 72.63
N PRO A 615 -3.04 -11.91 72.44
CA PRO A 615 -2.43 -11.89 71.10
C PRO A 615 -3.10 -12.90 70.15
N VAL A 616 -3.37 -12.47 68.92
CA VAL A 616 -4.02 -13.29 67.88
C VAL A 616 -3.06 -13.58 66.74
N LEU A 617 -3.02 -14.82 66.30
CA LEU A 617 -2.29 -15.28 65.13
C LEU A 617 -3.25 -15.46 63.96
N LEU A 618 -3.08 -14.66 62.93
CA LEU A 618 -3.88 -14.70 61.70
C LEU A 618 -3.09 -15.42 60.60
N PHE A 619 -3.67 -16.50 60.08
CA PHE A 619 -3.24 -17.15 58.84
C PHE A 619 -4.17 -16.75 57.71
N MET A 620 -3.59 -16.33 56.60
CA MET A 620 -4.33 -16.05 55.38
C MET A 620 -3.77 -16.88 54.26
N GLU A 621 -4.65 -17.66 53.65
CA GLU A 621 -4.36 -18.42 52.44
C GLU A 621 -4.89 -17.63 51.24
N PHE A 622 -4.06 -17.43 50.22
CA PHE A 622 -4.44 -16.76 48.99
C PHE A 622 -4.33 -17.72 47.82
N LYS A 623 -5.43 -17.89 47.10
CA LYS A 623 -5.54 -18.70 45.89
C LYS A 623 -5.78 -17.78 44.70
N HIS A 624 -5.05 -17.99 43.61
CA HIS A 624 -5.28 -17.25 42.38
C HIS A 624 -6.71 -17.50 41.85
N LYS A 625 -7.43 -16.45 41.46
CA LYS A 625 -8.77 -16.53 40.85
C LYS A 625 -8.64 -17.07 39.42
N SER A 626 -9.55 -17.93 38.97
CA SER A 626 -9.56 -18.35 37.55
C SER A 626 -10.09 -17.22 36.67
N SER A 627 -9.33 -16.85 35.64
CA SER A 627 -9.72 -15.84 34.65
C SER A 627 -10.93 -16.32 33.83
N ASN A 628 -12.03 -15.56 33.85
CA ASN A 628 -13.18 -15.80 32.99
C ASN A 628 -13.46 -14.53 32.14
N PRO A 629 -13.17 -14.54 30.84
CA PRO A 629 -13.18 -13.33 30.00
C PRO A 629 -14.57 -12.71 29.83
N SER A 630 -15.65 -13.44 30.09
CA SER A 630 -17.02 -12.94 29.94
C SER A 630 -17.53 -12.05 31.09
N LYS A 631 -16.69 -11.73 32.08
CA LYS A 631 -17.06 -10.98 33.29
C LYS A 631 -16.73 -9.48 33.19
N VAL A 632 -17.58 -8.62 33.77
CA VAL A 632 -17.43 -7.14 33.86
C VAL A 632 -16.01 -6.75 34.21
N TYR A 633 -15.50 -7.25 35.33
CA TYR A 633 -14.22 -6.79 35.85
C TYR A 633 -13.04 -7.27 35.05
N ALA A 634 -13.17 -8.40 34.34
CA ALA A 634 -12.17 -8.80 33.38
C ALA A 634 -12.08 -7.73 32.28
N GLU A 635 -13.21 -7.31 31.70
CA GLU A 635 -13.26 -6.26 30.68
C GLU A 635 -12.85 -4.87 31.22
N LEU A 636 -13.26 -4.49 32.44
CA LEU A 636 -12.94 -3.19 33.03
C LEU A 636 -11.50 -3.07 33.55
N LEU A 637 -10.81 -4.16 33.93
CA LEU A 637 -9.48 -4.12 34.58
C LEU A 637 -8.38 -4.89 33.83
N LEU A 638 -8.58 -5.24 32.55
CA LEU A 638 -7.70 -6.09 31.73
C LEU A 638 -6.22 -5.66 31.58
N ASN A 639 -5.77 -4.62 32.28
CA ASN A 639 -4.36 -4.35 32.47
C ASN A 639 -3.79 -5.08 33.70
N GLN A 640 -3.07 -6.18 33.41
CA GLN A 640 -2.03 -6.82 34.23
C GLN A 640 -2.49 -7.90 35.22
N GLN A 641 -2.65 -9.14 34.72
CA GLN A 641 -2.61 -10.35 35.56
C GLN A 641 -1.22 -10.62 36.17
N TYR A 642 -0.17 -10.02 35.60
CA TYR A 642 1.22 -10.06 36.08
C TYR A 642 1.94 -8.77 35.60
N LYS A 643 2.96 -8.28 36.33
CA LYS A 643 3.67 -7.00 36.09
C LYS A 643 4.05 -6.76 34.63
N ASP A 644 4.48 -7.82 33.98
CA ASP A 644 5.17 -7.76 32.69
C ASP A 644 4.58 -8.71 31.62
N LEU A 645 3.41 -9.35 31.88
CA LEU A 645 2.78 -10.33 30.97
C LEU A 645 1.50 -9.80 30.33
N ARG A 646 1.60 -8.69 29.59
CA ARG A 646 0.45 -8.14 28.83
C ARG A 646 -0.01 -9.12 27.75
N ASN A 647 -1.30 -9.29 27.52
CA ASN A 647 -1.81 -10.20 26.47
C ASN A 647 -1.44 -11.70 26.64
N LEU A 648 -1.12 -12.16 27.86
CA LEU A 648 -0.89 -13.59 28.13
C LEU A 648 -2.14 -14.44 27.81
N ASP A 649 -3.34 -13.85 27.82
CA ASP A 649 -4.59 -14.48 27.40
C ASP A 649 -4.62 -14.94 25.94
N GLN A 650 -3.71 -14.45 25.09
CA GLN A 650 -3.55 -14.90 23.71
C GLN A 650 -2.81 -16.25 23.57
N TYR A 651 -2.30 -16.78 24.69
CA TYR A 651 -1.52 -18.01 24.73
C TYR A 651 -2.16 -19.01 25.68
N ASP A 652 -2.12 -20.27 25.28
CA ASP A 652 -2.36 -21.39 26.18
C ASP A 652 -1.07 -21.67 26.94
N TYR A 653 -1.17 -22.06 28.21
CA TYR A 653 0.02 -22.50 28.93
C TYR A 653 -0.28 -23.63 29.92
N ALA A 654 0.76 -24.38 30.24
CA ALA A 654 0.80 -25.36 31.31
C ALA A 654 2.12 -25.27 32.06
N ILE A 655 2.06 -25.42 33.37
CA ILE A 655 3.22 -25.44 34.25
C ILE A 655 3.27 -26.81 34.90
N TYR A 656 4.38 -27.52 34.70
CA TYR A 656 4.67 -28.82 35.27
C TYR A 656 5.76 -28.71 36.32
N LYS A 657 5.68 -29.54 37.36
CA LYS A 657 6.76 -29.69 38.34
C LYS A 657 7.02 -31.15 38.64
N LYS A 658 8.28 -31.57 38.51
CA LYS A 658 8.68 -33.00 38.56
C LYS A 658 7.86 -33.87 37.59
N GLY A 659 7.48 -33.28 36.46
CA GLY A 659 6.70 -33.93 35.40
C GLY A 659 5.18 -33.97 35.61
N VAL A 660 4.63 -33.40 36.69
CA VAL A 660 3.18 -33.38 36.96
C VAL A 660 2.61 -31.97 36.74
N LEU A 661 1.44 -31.87 36.11
CA LEU A 661 0.74 -30.61 35.87
C LEU A 661 0.34 -29.93 37.19
N VAL A 662 0.73 -28.66 37.34
CA VAL A 662 0.43 -27.81 38.50
C VAL A 662 -0.66 -26.80 38.15
N GLU A 663 -0.54 -26.16 36.99
CA GLU A 663 -1.45 -25.12 36.52
C GLU A 663 -1.57 -25.20 34.99
N SER A 664 -2.75 -24.92 34.45
CA SER A 664 -2.95 -24.75 33.02
C SER A 664 -4.02 -23.70 32.70
N LYS A 665 -3.92 -23.11 31.51
CA LYS A 665 -4.88 -22.17 30.91
C LYS A 665 -5.03 -22.47 29.43
N GLY A 666 -6.28 -22.45 28.95
CA GLY A 666 -6.60 -22.60 27.53
C GLY A 666 -6.78 -24.07 27.11
N ALA A 667 -5.94 -24.55 26.20
CA ALA A 667 -5.96 -25.92 25.69
C ALA A 667 -5.89 -27.00 26.80
N GLU A 668 -6.43 -28.19 26.51
CA GLU A 668 -6.30 -29.34 27.40
C GLU A 668 -4.88 -29.90 27.34
N TYR A 669 -4.15 -29.75 28.44
CA TYR A 669 -2.80 -30.29 28.63
C TYR A 669 -2.85 -31.61 29.38
N GLU A 670 -1.98 -32.56 29.00
CA GLU A 670 -1.87 -33.85 29.69
C GLU A 670 -1.41 -33.67 31.15
N GLN A 671 -1.87 -34.55 32.04
CA GLN A 671 -1.54 -34.50 33.47
C GLN A 671 -0.04 -34.71 33.74
N TYR A 672 0.66 -35.38 32.83
CA TYR A 672 2.10 -35.60 32.89
C TYR A 672 2.75 -35.13 31.59
N ILE A 673 3.95 -34.56 31.69
CA ILE A 673 4.68 -34.16 30.49
C ILE A 673 5.28 -35.39 29.79
N THR A 674 4.90 -35.61 28.53
CA THR A 674 5.34 -36.74 27.71
C THR A 674 6.48 -36.37 26.74
N GLU A 675 6.67 -35.07 26.50
CA GLU A 675 7.66 -34.53 25.57
C GLU A 675 9.10 -34.54 26.11
N ALA A 676 10.07 -34.67 25.20
CA ALA A 676 11.50 -34.63 25.55
C ALA A 676 11.92 -33.21 25.99
N LEU A 677 12.36 -33.09 27.25
CA LEU A 677 12.73 -31.80 27.85
C LEU A 677 14.07 -31.26 27.32
N PRO A 678 14.16 -29.94 27.03
CA PRO A 678 15.46 -29.31 26.79
C PRO A 678 16.34 -29.31 28.05
N PRO A 679 17.64 -29.01 27.94
CA PRO A 679 18.52 -28.83 29.11
C PRO A 679 17.98 -27.75 30.07
N VAL A 680 18.30 -27.88 31.36
CA VAL A 680 17.90 -26.90 32.38
C VAL A 680 18.40 -25.50 32.01
N GLY A 681 17.50 -24.52 32.07
CA GLY A 681 17.75 -23.13 31.67
C GLY A 681 17.53 -22.84 30.18
N GLN A 682 17.23 -23.86 29.37
CA GLN A 682 16.99 -23.72 27.94
C GLN A 682 15.52 -23.97 27.57
N TRP A 683 15.16 -23.50 26.38
CA TRP A 683 13.86 -23.71 25.78
C TRP A 683 14.00 -24.46 24.45
N LYS A 684 12.90 -25.08 24.03
CA LYS A 684 12.76 -25.71 22.72
C LYS A 684 11.36 -25.39 22.18
N GLU A 685 11.30 -25.02 20.92
CA GLU A 685 10.03 -24.94 20.20
C GLU A 685 9.71 -26.30 19.57
N LEU A 686 8.48 -26.77 19.77
CA LEU A 686 7.89 -27.95 19.17
C LEU A 686 6.75 -27.50 18.27
N VAL A 687 6.76 -27.99 17.04
CA VAL A 687 5.69 -27.74 16.08
C VAL A 687 4.97 -29.07 15.87
N HIS A 688 3.95 -29.33 16.69
CA HIS A 688 3.18 -30.58 16.67
C HIS A 688 2.34 -30.76 15.39
N SER A 689 2.02 -29.67 14.67
CA SER A 689 1.32 -29.70 13.38
C SER A 689 1.47 -28.36 12.62
N SER A 690 0.96 -28.29 11.37
CA SER A 690 0.89 -27.02 10.61
C SER A 690 -0.01 -25.93 11.25
N LYS A 691 -0.62 -26.21 12.40
CA LYS A 691 -1.60 -25.34 13.07
C LYS A 691 -1.22 -24.91 14.49
N ARG A 692 -0.21 -25.51 15.14
CA ARG A 692 0.11 -25.20 16.56
C ARG A 692 1.61 -25.24 16.82
N SER A 693 2.11 -24.20 17.48
CA SER A 693 3.48 -24.11 17.98
C SER A 693 3.45 -24.07 19.50
N GLU A 694 4.27 -24.90 20.11
CA GLU A 694 4.41 -25.01 21.56
C GLU A 694 5.86 -24.78 21.97
N LEU A 695 6.06 -23.85 22.89
CA LEU A 695 7.35 -23.57 23.49
C LEU A 695 7.45 -24.33 24.80
N ILE A 696 8.45 -25.22 24.94
CA ILE A 696 8.77 -25.87 26.21
C ILE A 696 10.02 -25.21 26.78
N TYR A 697 9.90 -24.64 27.97
CA TYR A 697 10.99 -24.10 28.76
C TYR A 697 11.26 -24.99 29.97
N HIS A 698 12.50 -25.50 30.10
CA HIS A 698 12.91 -26.28 31.26
C HIS A 698 13.61 -25.37 32.27
N ALA A 699 12.88 -24.95 33.28
CA ALA A 699 13.39 -24.11 34.35
C ALA A 699 14.15 -24.92 35.41
N PRO A 700 14.97 -24.27 36.25
CA PRO A 700 15.52 -24.88 37.45
C PRO A 700 14.44 -25.48 38.37
N ASP A 701 14.83 -26.34 39.32
CA ASP A 701 13.92 -27.02 40.27
C ASP A 701 12.90 -28.00 39.66
N ASN A 702 13.20 -28.59 38.49
CA ASN A 702 12.33 -29.50 37.73
C ASN A 702 10.97 -28.86 37.38
N ILE A 703 10.96 -27.54 37.15
CA ILE A 703 9.80 -26.82 36.65
C ILE A 703 9.88 -26.80 35.13
N VAL A 704 8.78 -27.10 34.46
CA VAL A 704 8.68 -27.01 33.00
C VAL A 704 7.47 -26.16 32.67
N VAL A 705 7.68 -25.14 31.85
CA VAL A 705 6.58 -24.31 31.35
C VAL A 705 6.40 -24.60 29.87
N GLN A 706 5.19 -24.98 29.49
CA GLN A 706 4.78 -25.21 28.13
C GLN A 706 3.81 -24.09 27.74
N ILE A 707 4.12 -23.35 26.68
CA ILE A 707 3.28 -22.25 26.18
C ILE A 707 2.92 -22.53 24.72
N GLY A 708 1.64 -22.77 24.47
CA GLY A 708 1.08 -23.05 23.16
C GLY A 708 0.38 -21.85 22.56
N LYS A 709 0.41 -21.75 21.23
CA LYS A 709 -0.51 -20.91 20.47
C LYS A 709 -0.76 -21.54 19.11
N ASP A 710 -2.00 -21.42 18.68
CA ASP A 710 -2.41 -21.85 17.36
C ASP A 710 -1.71 -20.94 16.33
N MET A 711 -0.78 -21.56 15.59
CA MET A 711 -0.15 -20.95 14.44
C MET A 711 -1.22 -20.92 13.36
N GLY A 712 -1.82 -19.75 13.16
CA GLY A 712 -2.79 -19.59 12.09
C GLY A 712 -2.23 -20.01 10.74
N THR A 713 -3.12 -20.32 9.80
CA THR A 713 -2.80 -20.90 8.49
C THR A 713 -1.68 -20.12 7.77
N TYR A 714 -0.89 -20.80 6.93
CA TYR A 714 0.10 -20.17 6.01
C TYR A 714 -0.47 -19.05 5.09
N LEU A 715 -1.79 -18.81 5.15
CA LEU A 715 -2.49 -17.71 4.49
C LEU A 715 -2.28 -16.35 5.18
N LYS A 716 -1.82 -16.27 6.44
CA LYS A 716 -1.66 -14.99 7.16
C LYS A 716 -0.74 -13.96 6.46
N PRO A 717 0.43 -14.34 5.92
CA PRO A 717 1.24 -13.44 5.08
C PRO A 717 0.51 -12.94 3.81
N ILE A 718 -0.52 -13.65 3.33
CA ILE A 718 -1.31 -13.25 2.17
C ILE A 718 -2.23 -12.08 2.53
N SER A 719 -2.85 -12.10 3.71
CA SER A 719 -3.62 -10.97 4.25
C SER A 719 -2.77 -9.69 4.31
N LEU A 720 -1.56 -9.82 4.84
CA LEU A 720 -0.58 -8.74 4.90
C LEU A 720 -0.19 -8.21 3.52
N PHE A 721 0.09 -9.13 2.60
CA PHE A 721 0.42 -8.80 1.22
C PHE A 721 -0.70 -7.98 0.59
N SER A 722 -1.96 -8.42 0.72
CA SER A 722 -3.12 -7.77 0.12
C SER A 722 -3.33 -6.36 0.67
N TYR A 723 -3.16 -6.16 1.98
CA TYR A 723 -3.27 -4.84 2.58
C TYR A 723 -2.14 -3.89 2.17
N LEU A 724 -0.88 -4.33 2.24
CA LEU A 724 0.26 -3.54 1.81
C LEU A 724 0.17 -3.21 0.31
N PHE A 725 -0.30 -4.14 -0.51
CA PHE A 725 -0.54 -3.92 -1.94
C PHE A 725 -1.62 -2.87 -2.19
N GLY A 726 -2.76 -2.94 -1.47
CA GLY A 726 -3.81 -1.93 -1.54
C GLY A 726 -3.32 -0.53 -1.13
N LEU A 727 -2.61 -0.43 -0.01
CA LEU A 727 -2.04 0.84 0.46
C LEU A 727 -0.96 1.40 -0.47
N LEU A 728 -0.10 0.54 -1.03
CA LEU A 728 0.90 0.95 -2.00
C LEU A 728 0.26 1.46 -3.30
N ILE A 729 -0.82 0.81 -3.78
CA ILE A 729 -1.62 1.32 -4.91
C ILE A 729 -2.18 2.71 -4.58
N LEU A 730 -2.84 2.85 -3.43
CA LEU A 730 -3.43 4.14 -3.01
C LEU A 730 -2.36 5.23 -2.89
N THR A 731 -1.19 4.89 -2.36
CA THR A 731 -0.06 5.81 -2.22
C THR A 731 0.48 6.23 -3.59
N VAL A 732 0.63 5.30 -4.53
CA VAL A 732 1.05 5.64 -5.90
C VAL A 732 0.00 6.50 -6.61
N LEU A 733 -1.30 6.23 -6.44
CA LEU A 733 -2.38 7.05 -6.99
C LEU A 733 -2.36 8.47 -6.40
N LEU A 734 -2.18 8.60 -5.09
CA LEU A 734 -2.06 9.89 -4.41
C LEU A 734 -0.82 10.67 -4.88
N LEU A 735 0.33 10.01 -4.96
CA LEU A 735 1.57 10.59 -5.47
C LEU A 735 1.43 11.01 -6.94
N SER A 736 0.74 10.21 -7.76
CA SER A 736 0.41 10.53 -9.15
C SER A 736 -0.47 11.77 -9.24
N LEU A 737 -1.51 11.88 -8.39
CA LEU A 737 -2.40 13.04 -8.33
C LEU A 737 -1.64 14.31 -7.91
N ILE A 738 -0.85 14.25 -6.84
CA ILE A 738 -0.02 15.36 -6.37
C ILE A 738 0.97 15.78 -7.47
N ASN A 739 1.61 14.83 -8.14
CA ASN A 739 2.57 15.13 -9.19
C ASN A 739 1.91 15.75 -10.44
N SER A 740 0.67 15.38 -10.75
CA SER A 740 -0.09 15.97 -11.87
C SER A 740 -0.27 17.49 -11.73
N VAL A 741 -0.28 18.00 -10.49
CA VAL A 741 -0.40 19.44 -10.18
C VAL A 741 0.96 20.08 -9.92
N THR A 742 1.86 19.38 -9.23
CA THR A 742 3.09 19.99 -8.67
C THR A 742 4.36 19.72 -9.48
N HIS A 743 4.40 18.64 -10.27
CA HIS A 743 5.56 18.20 -11.07
C HIS A 743 6.84 18.05 -10.22
N VAL A 744 6.67 17.63 -8.96
CA VAL A 744 7.76 17.49 -7.98
C VAL A 744 8.48 16.14 -8.13
N LEU A 745 7.78 15.08 -8.54
CA LEU A 745 8.38 13.76 -8.73
C LEU A 745 9.20 13.71 -10.03
N PRO A 746 10.22 12.83 -10.10
CA PRO A 746 11.04 12.68 -11.31
C PRO A 746 10.26 12.29 -12.56
N GLU A 747 10.75 12.67 -13.75
CA GLU A 747 10.12 12.31 -15.05
C GLU A 747 9.94 10.79 -15.24
N ALA A 748 10.80 9.96 -14.66
CA ALA A 748 10.66 8.50 -14.70
C ALA A 748 9.47 7.96 -13.88
N LEU A 749 8.97 8.74 -12.91
CA LEU A 749 7.78 8.47 -12.09
C LEU A 749 6.61 9.38 -12.48
N HIS A 750 6.68 10.03 -13.63
CA HIS A 750 5.59 10.83 -14.15
C HIS A 750 4.48 9.88 -14.64
N PHE A 751 3.64 9.44 -13.72
CA PHE A 751 2.30 8.93 -14.01
C PHE A 751 1.43 10.09 -14.49
N SER A 752 1.82 10.78 -15.57
CA SER A 752 0.88 11.70 -16.18
C SER A 752 -0.23 10.86 -16.77
N PHE A 753 -1.47 11.16 -16.40
CA PHE A 753 -2.57 11.02 -17.32
C PHE A 753 -2.19 11.83 -18.55
N SER A 754 -1.55 11.17 -19.52
CA SER A 754 -1.26 11.78 -20.81
C SER A 754 -2.56 12.42 -21.28
N LYS A 755 -2.52 13.66 -21.78
CA LYS A 755 -3.71 14.28 -22.39
C LYS A 755 -4.27 13.41 -23.51
N THR A 756 -3.43 12.55 -24.10
CA THR A 756 -3.80 11.54 -25.10
C THR A 756 -3.19 10.18 -24.70
N PRO A 757 -3.78 9.46 -23.74
CA PRO A 757 -3.26 8.15 -23.36
C PRO A 757 -3.39 7.18 -24.53
N SER A 758 -2.40 6.28 -24.70
CA SER A 758 -2.47 5.23 -25.71
C SER A 758 -3.70 4.35 -25.47
N LEU A 759 -4.25 3.76 -26.54
CA LEU A 759 -5.41 2.87 -26.42
C LEU A 759 -5.16 1.75 -25.40
N ARG A 760 -3.93 1.20 -25.39
CA ARG A 760 -3.47 0.22 -24.41
C ARG A 760 -3.62 0.71 -22.97
N ASN A 761 -3.08 1.89 -22.66
CA ASN A 761 -3.12 2.44 -21.30
C ASN A 761 -4.54 2.84 -20.89
N ARG A 762 -5.38 3.30 -21.83
CA ARG A 762 -6.80 3.61 -21.56
C ARG A 762 -7.57 2.36 -21.15
N ILE A 763 -7.43 1.26 -21.90
CA ILE A 763 -8.09 -0.01 -21.60
C ILE A 763 -7.63 -0.53 -20.24
N GLN A 764 -6.31 -0.59 -20.01
CA GLN A 764 -5.76 -1.09 -18.75
C GLN A 764 -6.21 -0.25 -17.55
N PHE A 765 -6.13 1.08 -17.65
CA PHE A 765 -6.55 1.98 -16.59
C PHE A 765 -8.06 1.91 -16.31
N ALA A 766 -8.89 1.84 -17.36
CA ALA A 766 -10.34 1.72 -17.20
C ALA A 766 -10.73 0.43 -16.47
N VAL A 767 -10.15 -0.71 -16.86
CA VAL A 767 -10.44 -2.00 -16.21
C VAL A 767 -9.94 -2.00 -14.76
N ILE A 768 -8.70 -1.57 -14.52
CA ILE A 768 -8.13 -1.52 -13.15
C ILE A 768 -8.93 -0.58 -12.26
N SER A 769 -9.32 0.61 -12.76
CA SER A 769 -10.12 1.58 -12.00
C SER A 769 -11.52 1.06 -11.71
N LEU A 770 -12.17 0.40 -12.68
CA LEU A 770 -13.49 -0.20 -12.49
C LEU A 770 -13.45 -1.24 -11.35
N ILE A 771 -12.43 -2.09 -11.32
CA ILE A 771 -12.26 -3.12 -10.29
C ILE A 771 -11.92 -2.50 -8.94
N LEU A 772 -11.07 -1.47 -8.91
CA LEU A 772 -10.72 -0.78 -7.67
C LEU A 772 -11.94 -0.08 -7.05
N VAL A 773 -12.76 0.57 -7.87
CA VAL A 773 -14.00 1.23 -7.42
C VAL A 773 -15.03 0.20 -6.97
N SER A 774 -15.22 -0.90 -7.72
CA SER A 774 -16.14 -1.96 -7.29
C SER A 774 -15.70 -2.60 -5.98
N PHE A 775 -14.39 -2.80 -5.78
CA PHE A 775 -13.82 -3.27 -4.52
C PHE A 775 -14.12 -2.32 -3.36
N LEU A 776 -13.88 -1.02 -3.52
CA LEU A 776 -14.17 -0.03 -2.48
C LEU A 776 -15.65 0.00 -2.11
N ILE A 777 -16.53 -0.06 -3.10
CA ILE A 777 -17.98 -0.09 -2.88
C ILE A 777 -18.38 -1.37 -2.12
N ILE A 778 -17.93 -2.55 -2.58
CA ILE A 778 -18.29 -3.81 -1.94
C ILE A 778 -17.70 -3.89 -0.53
N GLY A 779 -16.45 -3.46 -0.33
CA GLY A 779 -15.83 -3.37 1.00
C GLY A 779 -16.65 -2.47 1.94
N LEU A 780 -17.04 -1.27 1.51
CA LEU A 780 -17.87 -0.36 2.31
C LEU A 780 -19.26 -0.94 2.61
N VAL A 781 -19.92 -1.54 1.62
CA VAL A 781 -21.24 -2.19 1.78
C VAL A 781 -21.15 -3.40 2.70
N SER A 782 -20.10 -4.22 2.60
CA SER A 782 -19.88 -5.38 3.47
C SER A 782 -19.60 -4.95 4.91
N VAL A 783 -18.77 -3.92 5.14
CA VAL A 783 -18.57 -3.36 6.49
C VAL A 783 -19.89 -2.83 7.06
N TRP A 784 -20.66 -2.09 6.25
CA TRP A 784 -21.96 -1.59 6.66
C TRP A 784 -22.94 -2.73 6.99
N HIS A 785 -23.03 -3.75 6.13
CA HIS A 785 -23.88 -4.92 6.33
C HIS A 785 -23.48 -5.73 7.56
N PHE A 786 -22.18 -6.03 7.75
CA PHE A 786 -21.71 -6.79 8.90
C PHE A 786 -21.93 -6.04 10.21
N ARG A 787 -21.66 -4.71 10.23
CA ARG A 787 -21.96 -3.87 11.39
C ARG A 787 -23.46 -3.90 11.74
N ASN A 788 -24.33 -3.88 10.74
CA ASN A 788 -25.78 -3.89 10.96
C ASN A 788 -26.29 -5.29 11.38
N SER A 789 -25.84 -6.35 10.71
CA SER A 789 -26.27 -7.74 10.97
C SER A 789 -25.69 -8.33 12.25
N SER A 790 -24.52 -7.86 12.70
CA SER A 790 -23.92 -8.30 13.95
C SER A 790 -24.79 -7.98 15.17
N SER A 791 -25.37 -6.77 15.23
CA SER A 791 -26.17 -6.36 16.39
C SER A 791 -27.36 -7.31 16.60
N GLU A 792 -28.01 -7.72 15.50
CA GLU A 792 -29.10 -8.71 15.53
C GLU A 792 -28.60 -10.09 15.97
N TYR A 793 -27.43 -10.53 15.48
CA TYR A 793 -26.84 -11.81 15.86
C TYR A 793 -26.51 -11.89 17.36
N HIS A 794 -25.89 -10.85 17.93
CA HIS A 794 -25.53 -10.83 19.34
C HIS A 794 -26.74 -10.72 20.25
N GLN A 795 -27.75 -9.92 19.87
CA GLN A 795 -29.01 -9.87 20.60
C GLN A 795 -29.64 -11.27 20.66
N GLY A 796 -29.77 -11.97 19.52
CA GLY A 796 -30.30 -13.35 19.51
C GLY A 796 -29.46 -14.35 20.31
N ARG A 797 -28.13 -14.15 20.43
CA ARG A 797 -27.26 -14.97 21.29
C ARG A 797 -27.50 -14.70 22.78
N LEU A 798 -27.64 -13.43 23.17
CA LEU A 798 -27.99 -13.04 24.54
C LEU A 798 -29.35 -13.60 24.93
N GLU A 799 -30.36 -13.46 24.07
CA GLU A 799 -31.71 -13.99 24.31
C GLU A 799 -31.68 -15.51 24.54
N ARG A 800 -30.95 -16.27 23.72
CA ARG A 800 -30.78 -17.73 23.93
C ARG A 800 -30.11 -18.04 25.27
N LYS A 801 -29.05 -17.32 25.65
CA LYS A 801 -28.36 -17.53 26.94
C LYS A 801 -29.27 -17.18 28.13
N VAL A 802 -30.01 -16.08 28.05
CA VAL A 802 -30.97 -15.64 29.07
C VAL A 802 -32.09 -16.65 29.21
N HIS A 803 -32.60 -17.23 28.12
CA HIS A 803 -33.56 -18.33 28.17
C HIS A 803 -32.99 -19.57 28.88
N SER A 804 -31.73 -19.93 28.64
CA SER A 804 -31.07 -21.02 29.37
C SER A 804 -30.87 -20.73 30.85
N ILE A 805 -30.52 -19.49 31.21
CA ILE A 805 -30.46 -19.04 32.61
C ILE A 805 -31.84 -19.17 33.25
N ARG A 806 -32.87 -18.59 32.62
CA ARG A 806 -34.26 -18.61 33.09
C ARG A 806 -34.73 -20.04 33.35
N ALA A 807 -34.54 -20.96 32.40
CA ALA A 807 -34.95 -22.35 32.55
C ALA A 807 -34.27 -23.04 33.73
N ASN A 808 -32.96 -22.80 33.95
CA ASN A 808 -32.24 -23.34 35.10
C ASN A 808 -32.76 -22.76 36.41
N VAL A 809 -33.05 -21.46 36.48
CA VAL A 809 -33.56 -20.81 37.69
C VAL A 809 -34.99 -21.27 38.00
N GLU A 810 -35.87 -21.32 37.01
CA GLU A 810 -37.25 -21.81 37.16
C GLU A 810 -37.26 -23.27 37.67
N GLN A 811 -36.36 -24.13 37.18
CA GLN A 811 -36.21 -25.49 37.69
C GLN A 811 -35.84 -25.53 39.18
N VAL A 812 -34.91 -24.67 39.62
CA VAL A 812 -34.50 -24.59 41.03
C VAL A 812 -35.64 -24.02 41.90
N ILE A 813 -36.33 -22.98 41.43
CA ILE A 813 -37.49 -22.38 42.11
C ILE A 813 -38.60 -23.43 42.25
N GLU A 814 -38.95 -24.15 41.18
CA GLU A 814 -40.00 -25.18 41.22
C GLU A 814 -39.66 -26.30 42.21
N GLN A 815 -38.40 -26.71 42.26
CA GLN A 815 -37.93 -27.72 43.22
C GLN A 815 -38.02 -27.22 44.67
N GLN A 816 -37.59 -25.99 44.94
CA GLN A 816 -37.70 -25.39 46.29
C GLN A 816 -39.16 -25.21 46.71
N TYR A 817 -40.03 -24.72 45.80
CA TYR A 817 -41.45 -24.49 46.07
C TYR A 817 -42.16 -25.80 46.43
N LYS A 818 -41.87 -26.90 45.72
CA LYS A 818 -42.38 -28.25 46.02
C LYS A 818 -41.91 -28.79 47.38
N LEU A 819 -40.71 -28.44 47.83
CA LEU A 819 -40.11 -28.97 49.06
C LEU A 819 -40.40 -28.14 50.31
N ARG A 820 -40.49 -26.81 50.18
CA ARG A 820 -40.53 -25.87 51.32
C ARG A 820 -41.75 -24.94 51.33
N GLY A 821 -42.60 -24.96 50.30
CA GLY A 821 -43.78 -24.07 50.21
C GLY A 821 -43.44 -22.60 49.97
N GLY A 822 -42.22 -22.30 49.53
CA GLY A 822 -41.72 -20.95 49.26
C GLY A 822 -40.27 -20.98 48.73
N VAL A 823 -39.79 -19.83 48.27
CA VAL A 823 -38.44 -19.64 47.75
C VAL A 823 -37.63 -18.81 48.74
N SER A 824 -36.43 -19.25 49.09
CA SER A 824 -35.53 -18.59 50.05
C SER A 824 -34.07 -18.77 49.62
N GLY A 825 -33.23 -17.76 49.84
CA GLY A 825 -31.82 -17.80 49.43
C GLY A 825 -31.64 -17.61 47.92
N LEU A 826 -32.34 -16.65 47.31
CA LEU A 826 -32.16 -16.33 45.89
C LEU A 826 -30.73 -15.85 45.62
N GLU A 827 -30.11 -15.19 46.59
CA GLU A 827 -28.72 -14.77 46.59
C GLU A 827 -27.72 -15.92 46.33
N ASP A 828 -28.02 -17.13 46.80
CA ASP A 828 -27.18 -18.32 46.65
C ASP A 828 -27.16 -18.87 45.21
N LEU A 829 -28.13 -18.48 44.38
CA LEU A 829 -28.25 -18.94 43.00
C LEU A 829 -27.27 -18.22 42.06
N VAL A 830 -26.81 -17.03 42.44
CA VAL A 830 -26.08 -16.13 41.55
C VAL A 830 -24.73 -16.69 41.11
N VAL A 831 -23.94 -17.20 42.05
CA VAL A 831 -22.60 -17.74 41.76
C VAL A 831 -22.67 -19.00 40.89
N PRO A 832 -23.48 -20.04 41.22
CA PRO A 832 -23.63 -21.21 40.36
C PRO A 832 -24.11 -20.87 38.94
N LEU A 833 -25.07 -19.95 38.80
CA LEU A 833 -25.57 -19.53 37.49
C LEU A 833 -24.49 -18.84 36.67
N SER A 834 -23.71 -17.96 37.29
CA SER A 834 -22.60 -17.28 36.64
C SER A 834 -21.54 -18.26 36.14
N ASP A 835 -21.17 -19.25 36.96
CA ASP A 835 -20.15 -20.24 36.60
C ASP A 835 -20.63 -21.20 35.50
N ILE A 836 -21.89 -21.65 35.55
CA ILE A 836 -22.49 -22.53 34.53
C ILE A 836 -22.60 -21.82 33.18
N HIS A 837 -23.13 -20.59 33.16
CA HIS A 837 -23.43 -19.87 31.92
C HIS A 837 -22.29 -18.97 31.44
N ARG A 838 -21.23 -18.82 32.24
CA ARG A 838 -20.08 -17.93 32.02
C ARG A 838 -20.55 -16.52 31.65
N LEU A 839 -21.43 -15.97 32.47
CA LEU A 839 -21.99 -14.61 32.35
C LEU A 839 -22.15 -14.00 33.73
N ASP A 840 -22.19 -12.68 33.78
CA ASP A 840 -22.60 -12.01 35.01
C ASP A 840 -24.12 -12.05 35.19
N VAL A 841 -24.53 -12.20 36.43
CA VAL A 841 -25.93 -12.35 36.82
C VAL A 841 -26.17 -11.47 38.03
N ASN A 842 -27.17 -10.62 37.93
CA ASN A 842 -27.62 -9.73 39.00
C ASN A 842 -29.06 -10.11 39.34
N ILE A 843 -29.39 -10.24 40.62
CA ILE A 843 -30.75 -10.43 41.10
C ILE A 843 -31.21 -9.15 41.78
N TYR A 844 -32.40 -8.69 41.42
CA TYR A 844 -33.04 -7.50 41.96
C TYR A 844 -34.37 -7.84 42.63
N ASP A 845 -34.73 -7.09 43.65
CA ASP A 845 -36.04 -7.17 44.30
C ASP A 845 -37.15 -6.57 43.41
N LEU A 846 -38.40 -6.66 43.88
CA LEU A 846 -39.56 -6.13 43.17
C LEU A 846 -39.58 -4.59 43.05
N HIS A 847 -38.70 -3.88 43.77
CA HIS A 847 -38.50 -2.43 43.70
C HIS A 847 -37.26 -2.06 42.85
N GLY A 848 -36.64 -3.05 42.20
CA GLY A 848 -35.46 -2.88 41.36
C GLY A 848 -34.17 -2.61 42.14
N ASN A 849 -34.09 -2.87 43.45
CA ASN A 849 -32.85 -2.81 44.22
C ASN A 849 -32.07 -4.12 44.06
N LEU A 850 -30.74 -4.03 44.00
CA LEU A 850 -29.88 -5.21 43.92
C LEU A 850 -29.96 -6.03 45.22
N ILE A 851 -30.27 -7.33 45.09
CA ILE A 851 -30.19 -8.32 46.17
C ILE A 851 -28.79 -8.95 46.19
N SER A 852 -28.36 -9.49 45.04
CA SER A 852 -27.08 -10.17 44.90
C SER A 852 -26.58 -10.05 43.46
N SER A 853 -25.26 -10.12 43.29
CA SER A 853 -24.57 -10.04 42.01
C SER A 853 -23.44 -11.05 41.98
N SER A 854 -23.19 -11.63 40.81
CA SER A 854 -22.00 -12.47 40.58
C SER A 854 -20.72 -11.65 40.73
N GLU A 855 -20.86 -10.32 40.68
CA GLU A 855 -19.80 -9.36 40.65
C GLU A 855 -20.13 -8.12 41.51
N GLN A 856 -20.24 -8.37 42.82
CA GLN A 856 -20.71 -7.38 43.81
C GLN A 856 -19.89 -6.08 43.86
N ASP A 857 -18.62 -6.13 43.51
CA ASP A 857 -17.72 -4.98 43.68
C ASP A 857 -18.08 -3.80 42.78
N VAL A 858 -18.70 -4.05 41.62
CA VAL A 858 -19.11 -2.98 40.70
C VAL A 858 -20.05 -2.03 41.43
N PHE A 859 -20.87 -2.60 42.31
CA PHE A 859 -21.85 -1.89 43.13
C PHE A 859 -21.26 -1.41 44.45
N ARG A 860 -20.46 -2.23 45.16
CA ARG A 860 -19.86 -1.84 46.45
C ARG A 860 -18.87 -0.68 46.32
N LYS A 861 -18.08 -0.65 45.24
CA LYS A 861 -17.15 0.45 44.92
C LYS A 861 -17.85 1.63 44.25
N GLY A 862 -19.17 1.52 44.04
CA GLY A 862 -20.01 2.57 43.51
C GLY A 862 -19.70 2.95 42.06
N ILE A 863 -19.12 2.04 41.27
CA ILE A 863 -18.95 2.21 39.81
C ILE A 863 -20.32 2.32 39.16
N LEU A 864 -21.22 1.40 39.51
CA LEU A 864 -22.65 1.45 39.25
C LEU A 864 -23.42 1.54 40.57
N ALA A 865 -24.62 2.12 40.51
CA ALA A 865 -25.52 2.07 41.65
C ALA A 865 -26.25 0.71 41.72
N PRO A 866 -26.60 0.23 42.92
CA PRO A 866 -27.28 -1.07 43.14
C PRO A 866 -28.77 -1.02 42.76
N LYS A 867 -29.05 -0.61 41.51
CA LYS A 867 -30.39 -0.44 40.94
C LYS A 867 -30.46 -1.06 39.55
N MET A 868 -31.61 -1.64 39.24
CA MET A 868 -31.97 -2.07 37.90
C MET A 868 -32.02 -0.87 36.95
N GLY A 869 -31.77 -1.09 35.66
CA GLY A 869 -32.03 -0.07 34.65
C GLY A 869 -33.47 0.45 34.67
N GLY A 870 -33.65 1.77 34.62
CA GLY A 870 -34.96 2.40 34.78
C GLY A 870 -35.99 1.97 33.75
N PHE A 871 -35.64 2.03 32.46
CA PHE A 871 -36.52 1.61 31.37
C PHE A 871 -36.83 0.10 31.41
N ALA A 872 -35.84 -0.74 31.73
CA ALA A 872 -36.06 -2.16 31.91
C ALA A 872 -37.01 -2.45 33.08
N TYR A 873 -36.87 -1.75 34.21
CA TYR A 873 -37.81 -1.87 35.33
C TYR A 873 -39.23 -1.50 34.89
N GLN A 874 -39.43 -0.37 34.22
CA GLN A 874 -40.75 0.04 33.70
C GLN A 874 -41.34 -1.01 32.76
N SER A 875 -40.53 -1.53 31.84
CA SER A 875 -40.94 -2.51 30.83
C SER A 875 -41.30 -3.88 31.42
N VAL A 876 -40.52 -4.38 32.38
CA VAL A 876 -40.75 -5.72 32.95
C VAL A 876 -41.76 -5.67 34.09
N HIS A 877 -41.67 -4.70 35.01
CA HIS A 877 -42.55 -4.60 36.18
C HIS A 877 -43.94 -4.04 35.86
N HIS A 878 -44.02 -2.90 35.16
CA HIS A 878 -45.29 -2.20 34.95
C HIS A 878 -46.02 -2.64 33.68
N VAL A 879 -45.31 -2.86 32.56
CA VAL A 879 -45.89 -3.35 31.30
C VAL A 879 -46.10 -4.86 31.32
N GLY A 880 -45.28 -5.61 32.07
CA GLY A 880 -45.33 -7.07 32.12
C GLY A 880 -44.67 -7.75 30.93
N ARG A 881 -43.63 -7.13 30.33
CA ARG A 881 -42.87 -7.78 29.26
C ARG A 881 -42.09 -8.98 29.80
N PRO A 882 -42.03 -10.12 29.08
CA PRO A 882 -41.32 -11.31 29.53
C PRO A 882 -39.80 -11.14 29.57
N MET A 883 -39.28 -10.15 28.83
CA MET A 883 -37.86 -9.78 28.78
C MET A 883 -37.75 -8.36 28.23
N GLU A 884 -36.78 -7.59 28.73
CA GLU A 884 -36.37 -6.33 28.12
C GLU A 884 -34.85 -6.30 27.97
N VAL A 885 -34.36 -5.95 26.78
CA VAL A 885 -32.94 -5.74 26.52
C VAL A 885 -32.70 -4.25 26.36
N GLN A 886 -31.81 -3.71 27.17
CA GLN A 886 -31.43 -2.29 27.09
C GLN A 886 -29.93 -2.12 26.99
N LEU A 887 -29.51 -0.99 26.41
CA LEU A 887 -28.12 -0.59 26.36
C LEU A 887 -27.78 0.17 27.65
N GLU A 888 -26.65 -0.18 28.27
CA GLU A 888 -26.10 0.44 29.46
C GLU A 888 -24.64 0.82 29.24
N SER A 889 -24.06 1.59 30.17
CA SER A 889 -22.65 2.00 30.08
C SER A 889 -21.98 2.07 31.44
N ILE A 890 -20.70 1.70 31.48
CA ILE A 890 -19.77 1.88 32.59
C ILE A 890 -18.54 2.62 32.04
N GLY A 891 -18.36 3.88 32.44
CA GLY A 891 -17.34 4.73 31.81
C GLY A 891 -17.60 4.85 30.30
N ASP A 892 -16.62 4.47 29.48
CA ASP A 892 -16.75 4.44 28.01
C ASP A 892 -17.15 3.05 27.48
N LEU A 893 -17.28 2.03 28.34
CA LEU A 893 -17.72 0.69 27.95
C LEU A 893 -19.24 0.66 27.82
N GLN A 894 -19.74 0.40 26.60
CA GLN A 894 -21.16 0.15 26.33
C GLN A 894 -21.44 -1.35 26.28
N TYR A 895 -22.54 -1.79 26.89
CA TYR A 895 -22.95 -3.19 26.92
C TYR A 895 -24.47 -3.31 26.91
N GLN A 896 -24.97 -4.47 26.50
CA GLN A 896 -26.39 -4.80 26.60
C GLN A 896 -26.68 -5.53 27.91
N SER A 897 -27.79 -5.21 28.55
CA SER A 897 -28.29 -5.91 29.73
C SER A 897 -29.69 -6.41 29.46
N ALA A 898 -29.88 -7.73 29.63
CA ALA A 898 -31.17 -8.37 29.49
C ALA A 898 -31.80 -8.57 30.86
N TYR A 899 -33.04 -8.12 31.01
CA TYR A 899 -33.78 -8.22 32.25
C TYR A 899 -34.99 -9.13 32.09
N ILE A 900 -35.16 -10.08 33.02
CA ILE A 900 -36.27 -11.03 33.03
C ILE A 900 -36.93 -11.09 34.42
N PRO A 901 -38.25 -11.28 34.50
CA PRO A 901 -38.93 -11.59 35.75
C PRO A 901 -38.69 -13.05 36.13
N LEU A 902 -38.41 -13.29 37.41
CA LEU A 902 -38.54 -14.59 38.03
C LEU A 902 -39.92 -14.69 38.64
N THR A 903 -40.65 -15.74 38.32
CA THR A 903 -42.00 -15.97 38.84
C THR A 903 -42.06 -17.23 39.67
N ASP A 904 -43.00 -17.28 40.60
CA ASP A 904 -43.41 -18.53 41.24
C ASP A 904 -44.14 -19.44 40.22
N PRO A 905 -44.44 -20.71 40.57
CA PRO A 905 -45.23 -21.60 39.71
C PRO A 905 -46.65 -21.12 39.41
N GLU A 906 -47.16 -20.14 40.17
CA GLU A 906 -48.49 -19.53 40.01
C GLU A 906 -48.45 -18.31 39.07
N GLY A 907 -47.25 -17.87 38.67
CA GLY A 907 -47.01 -16.75 37.75
C GLY A 907 -46.80 -15.39 38.43
N HIS A 908 -46.72 -15.32 39.76
CA HIS A 908 -46.45 -14.07 40.48
C HIS A 908 -44.94 -13.74 40.46
N PRO A 909 -44.54 -12.48 40.21
CA PRO A 909 -43.14 -12.09 40.21
C PRO A 909 -42.55 -12.16 41.62
N LEU A 910 -41.41 -12.83 41.75
CA LEU A 910 -40.61 -12.96 42.97
C LEU A 910 -39.43 -11.97 42.99
N ALA A 911 -38.75 -11.83 41.86
CA ALA A 911 -37.54 -11.02 41.70
C ALA A 911 -37.29 -10.75 40.20
N TYR A 912 -36.29 -9.94 39.88
CA TYR A 912 -35.80 -9.76 38.51
C TYR A 912 -34.36 -10.25 38.38
N ILE A 913 -34.04 -10.90 37.27
CA ILE A 913 -32.64 -11.16 36.89
C ILE A 913 -32.23 -10.13 35.85
N GLY A 914 -31.09 -9.48 36.07
CA GLY A 914 -30.34 -8.77 35.04
C GLY A 914 -29.13 -9.58 34.61
N VAL A 915 -29.00 -9.84 33.32
CA VAL A 915 -27.88 -10.54 32.70
C VAL A 915 -27.16 -9.54 31.80
N PRO A 916 -26.16 -8.84 32.31
CA PRO A 916 -25.36 -7.97 31.47
C PRO A 916 -24.38 -8.77 30.60
N TYR A 917 -24.19 -8.31 29.36
CA TYR A 917 -23.48 -8.98 28.30
C TYR A 917 -22.38 -8.10 27.72
N TYR A 918 -21.17 -8.24 28.25
CA TYR A 918 -20.01 -7.38 27.95
C TYR A 918 -19.22 -7.82 26.71
N SER A 919 -19.35 -9.08 26.28
CA SER A 919 -18.56 -9.68 25.20
C SER A 919 -18.98 -9.22 23.79
N GLN A 920 -19.51 -8.01 23.65
CA GLN A 920 -20.07 -7.47 22.40
C GLN A 920 -19.04 -6.75 21.52
N LEU A 921 -17.92 -6.22 22.07
CA LEU A 921 -16.97 -5.42 21.28
C LEU A 921 -15.83 -6.24 20.65
N ARG A 922 -15.12 -7.08 21.42
CA ARG A 922 -13.87 -7.72 20.95
C ARG A 922 -14.12 -8.83 19.94
N ASP A 923 -15.03 -9.75 20.26
CA ASP A 923 -15.40 -10.86 19.36
C ASP A 923 -15.99 -10.34 18.05
N LEU A 924 -16.83 -9.29 18.13
CA LEU A 924 -17.40 -8.65 16.96
C LEU A 924 -16.32 -8.06 16.05
N GLN A 925 -15.45 -7.21 16.60
CA GLN A 925 -14.42 -6.58 15.79
C GLN A 925 -13.46 -7.61 15.18
N ASN A 926 -13.19 -8.71 15.89
CA ASN A 926 -12.38 -9.81 15.38
C ASN A 926 -13.07 -10.54 14.22
N ASP A 927 -14.34 -10.91 14.36
CA ASP A 927 -15.10 -11.60 13.30
C ASP A 927 -15.27 -10.72 12.04
N VAL A 928 -15.60 -9.43 12.21
CA VAL A 928 -15.67 -8.46 11.10
C VAL A 928 -14.36 -8.45 10.35
N SER A 929 -13.26 -8.42 11.09
CA SER A 929 -11.95 -8.14 10.52
C SER A 929 -11.30 -9.36 9.91
N GLU A 930 -11.52 -10.55 10.47
CA GLU A 930 -11.16 -11.80 9.82
C GLU A 930 -11.91 -11.96 8.49
N PHE A 931 -13.22 -11.69 8.49
CA PHE A 931 -14.03 -11.70 7.26
C PHE A 931 -13.53 -10.65 6.25
N MET A 932 -13.23 -9.44 6.70
CA MET A 932 -12.69 -8.37 5.85
C MET A 932 -11.31 -8.68 5.31
N GLY A 933 -10.42 -9.29 6.10
CA GLY A 933 -9.13 -9.77 5.66
C GLY A 933 -9.26 -10.85 4.58
N ALA A 934 -10.15 -11.82 4.77
CA ALA A 934 -10.45 -12.85 3.78
C ALA A 934 -11.02 -12.25 2.48
N LEU A 935 -11.96 -11.32 2.60
CA LEU A 935 -12.56 -10.61 1.48
C LEU A 935 -11.51 -9.81 0.71
N LEU A 936 -10.67 -9.03 1.40
CA LEU A 936 -9.56 -8.28 0.82
C LEU A 936 -8.61 -9.19 0.03
N ASN A 937 -8.28 -10.37 0.56
CA ASN A 937 -7.44 -11.35 -0.13
C ASN A 937 -8.04 -11.81 -1.46
N VAL A 938 -9.33 -12.18 -1.44
CA VAL A 938 -10.04 -12.58 -2.67
C VAL A 938 -10.02 -11.45 -3.69
N TYR A 939 -10.25 -10.20 -3.27
CA TYR A 939 -10.27 -9.06 -4.16
C TYR A 939 -8.91 -8.69 -4.74
N VAL A 940 -7.84 -8.70 -3.95
CA VAL A 940 -6.49 -8.46 -4.49
C VAL A 940 -6.13 -9.52 -5.51
N PHE A 941 -6.49 -10.79 -5.26
CA PHE A 941 -6.27 -11.85 -6.23
C PHE A 941 -7.10 -11.65 -7.52
N LEU A 942 -8.38 -11.27 -7.39
CA LEU A 942 -9.22 -10.90 -8.53
C LEU A 942 -8.66 -9.71 -9.31
N LEU A 943 -8.12 -8.69 -8.63
CA LEU A 943 -7.49 -7.52 -9.25
C LEU A 943 -6.23 -7.92 -10.02
N LEU A 944 -5.39 -8.80 -9.48
CA LEU A 944 -4.21 -9.30 -10.18
C LEU A 944 -4.59 -10.11 -11.43
N ILE A 945 -5.57 -11.01 -11.32
CA ILE A 945 -6.08 -11.79 -12.46
C ILE A 945 -6.66 -10.85 -13.52
N ALA A 946 -7.57 -9.98 -13.13
CA ALA A 946 -8.26 -9.10 -14.06
C ALA A 946 -7.33 -8.03 -14.65
N GLY A 947 -6.32 -7.56 -13.90
CA GLY A 947 -5.23 -6.74 -14.42
C GLY A 947 -4.39 -7.49 -15.47
N GLY A 948 -4.08 -8.76 -15.22
CA GLY A 948 -3.43 -9.66 -16.17
C GLY A 948 -4.25 -9.84 -17.46
N ILE A 949 -5.55 -10.12 -17.32
CA ILE A 949 -6.50 -10.22 -18.45
C ILE A 949 -6.57 -8.88 -19.20
N ALA A 950 -6.69 -7.75 -18.50
CA ALA A 950 -6.73 -6.43 -19.11
C ALA A 950 -5.47 -6.13 -19.92
N ILE A 951 -4.29 -6.52 -19.42
CA ILE A 951 -3.03 -6.40 -20.15
C ILE A 951 -3.03 -7.30 -21.38
N ALA A 952 -3.47 -8.56 -21.25
CA ALA A 952 -3.54 -9.51 -22.36
C ALA A 952 -4.48 -9.01 -23.47
N VAL A 953 -5.69 -8.56 -23.11
CA VAL A 953 -6.69 -7.99 -24.03
C VAL A 953 -6.19 -6.69 -24.66
N ALA A 954 -5.61 -5.78 -23.87
CA ALA A 954 -5.07 -4.55 -24.40
C ALA A 954 -3.93 -4.82 -25.40
N ASN A 955 -3.08 -5.82 -25.15
CA ASN A 955 -2.01 -6.21 -26.06
C ASN A 955 -2.53 -6.93 -27.32
N SER A 956 -3.54 -7.78 -27.19
CA SER A 956 -4.14 -8.49 -28.34
C SER A 956 -4.82 -7.53 -29.30
N ILE A 957 -5.38 -6.41 -28.81
CA ILE A 957 -5.99 -5.38 -29.65
C ILE A 957 -4.94 -4.40 -30.20
N THR A 958 -4.05 -3.89 -29.34
CA THR A 958 -3.19 -2.76 -29.73
C THR A 958 -1.97 -3.14 -30.56
N LYS A 959 -1.43 -4.36 -30.41
CA LYS A 959 -0.25 -4.79 -31.16
C LYS A 959 -0.56 -4.93 -32.67
N PRO A 960 -1.62 -5.64 -33.11
CA PRO A 960 -1.95 -5.75 -34.53
C PRO A 960 -2.26 -4.40 -35.19
N ILE A 961 -2.96 -3.49 -34.48
CA ILE A 961 -3.23 -2.14 -34.99
C ILE A 961 -1.93 -1.35 -35.19
N SER A 962 -0.98 -1.49 -34.26
CA SER A 962 0.35 -0.86 -34.40
C SER A 962 1.11 -1.44 -35.59
N ASP A 963 1.10 -2.77 -35.75
CA ASP A 963 1.77 -3.47 -36.84
C ASP A 963 1.16 -3.07 -38.19
N LEU A 964 -0.17 -2.98 -38.29
CA LEU A 964 -0.88 -2.45 -39.46
C LEU A 964 -0.49 -0.99 -39.75
N GLY A 965 -0.44 -0.15 -38.71
CA GLY A 965 -0.02 1.25 -38.83
C GLY A 965 1.42 1.41 -39.34
N ASP A 966 2.33 0.54 -38.90
CA ASP A 966 3.73 0.55 -39.37
C ASP A 966 3.86 -0.02 -40.79
N SER A 967 3.07 -1.02 -41.16
CA SER A 967 2.98 -1.52 -42.54
C SER A 967 2.44 -0.46 -43.49
N LEU A 968 1.40 0.29 -43.10
CA LEU A 968 0.88 1.42 -43.86
C LEU A 968 1.94 2.51 -44.07
N LYS A 969 2.79 2.81 -43.08
CA LYS A 969 3.90 3.77 -43.23
C LYS A 969 5.00 3.30 -44.18
N ARG A 970 5.15 1.98 -44.35
CA ARG A 970 6.21 1.37 -45.17
C ARG A 970 5.76 1.03 -46.60
N LEU A 971 4.50 1.29 -46.95
CA LEU A 971 3.96 1.11 -48.29
C LEU A 971 4.83 1.80 -49.35
N LYS A 972 5.29 1.04 -50.36
CA LYS A 972 6.03 1.56 -51.53
C LYS A 972 5.28 1.20 -52.82
N LEU A 973 5.45 2.01 -53.87
CA LEU A 973 4.98 1.67 -55.22
C LEU A 973 5.79 0.47 -55.74
N GLY A 974 5.12 -0.65 -56.00
CA GLY A 974 5.75 -1.93 -56.34
C GLY A 974 5.22 -3.09 -55.49
N ARG A 975 6.02 -4.15 -55.31
CA ARG A 975 5.63 -5.33 -54.54
C ARG A 975 5.66 -5.04 -53.04
N ASN A 976 4.53 -5.21 -52.37
CA ASN A 976 4.41 -5.12 -50.91
C ASN A 976 4.05 -6.48 -50.32
N GLU A 977 4.59 -6.81 -49.15
CA GLU A 977 4.28 -8.07 -48.48
C GLU A 977 2.89 -8.00 -47.81
N PRO A 978 2.01 -9.01 -48.02
CA PRO A 978 0.72 -9.06 -47.37
C PRO A 978 0.88 -9.36 -45.88
N LEU A 979 0.02 -8.78 -45.06
CA LEU A 979 -0.06 -9.10 -43.63
C LEU A 979 -0.79 -10.42 -43.44
N LEU A 980 -0.15 -11.36 -42.75
CA LEU A 980 -0.73 -12.66 -42.41
C LEU A 980 -1.48 -12.55 -41.07
N TRP A 981 -2.75 -12.94 -41.06
CA TRP A 981 -3.59 -12.95 -39.87
C TRP A 981 -4.52 -14.18 -39.89
N GLU A 982 -4.48 -14.97 -38.81
CA GLU A 982 -5.16 -16.27 -38.74
C GLU A 982 -6.59 -16.17 -38.20
N SER A 983 -6.93 -15.12 -37.45
CA SER A 983 -8.24 -14.96 -36.80
C SER A 983 -9.27 -14.29 -37.73
N LYS A 984 -10.53 -14.72 -37.65
CA LYS A 984 -11.67 -14.15 -38.42
C LYS A 984 -12.45 -13.14 -37.58
N ASP A 985 -11.75 -12.21 -36.96
CA ASP A 985 -12.30 -11.09 -36.18
C ASP A 985 -12.33 -9.81 -37.01
N GLU A 986 -12.80 -8.70 -36.42
CA GLU A 986 -12.84 -7.38 -37.07
C GLU A 986 -11.45 -6.90 -37.50
N LEU A 987 -10.40 -7.34 -36.80
CA LEU A 987 -9.01 -7.09 -37.19
C LEU A 987 -8.62 -7.90 -38.44
N GLY A 988 -9.05 -9.16 -38.52
CA GLY A 988 -8.89 -9.98 -39.72
C GLY A 988 -9.60 -9.42 -40.94
N GLU A 989 -10.81 -8.86 -40.75
CA GLU A 989 -11.52 -8.16 -41.82
C GLU A 989 -10.77 -6.90 -42.28
N LEU A 990 -10.26 -6.11 -41.33
CA LEU A 990 -9.45 -4.93 -41.64
C LEU A 990 -8.14 -5.28 -42.37
N ILE A 991 -7.46 -6.36 -41.96
CA ILE A 991 -6.24 -6.85 -42.60
C ILE A 991 -6.55 -7.41 -44.00
N ALA A 992 -7.69 -8.07 -44.18
CA ALA A 992 -8.14 -8.53 -45.49
C ALA A 992 -8.40 -7.37 -46.45
N GLU A 993 -9.05 -6.30 -46.00
CA GLU A 993 -9.26 -5.09 -46.80
C GLU A 993 -7.95 -4.36 -47.10
N TYR A 994 -7.00 -4.30 -46.16
CA TYR A 994 -5.65 -3.82 -46.42
C TYR A 994 -4.96 -4.64 -47.52
N ASN A 995 -4.96 -5.97 -47.43
CA ASN A 995 -4.35 -6.85 -48.43
C ASN A 995 -5.04 -6.70 -49.81
N ARG A 996 -6.36 -6.51 -49.83
CA ARG A 996 -7.12 -6.23 -51.06
C ARG A 996 -6.74 -4.87 -51.66
N MET A 997 -6.53 -3.85 -50.84
CA MET A 997 -6.07 -2.54 -51.29
C MET A 997 -4.66 -2.61 -51.90
N ILE A 998 -3.73 -3.34 -51.28
CA ILE A 998 -2.40 -3.59 -51.83
C ILE A 998 -2.49 -4.24 -53.21
N LYS A 999 -3.29 -5.31 -53.33
CA LYS A 999 -3.46 -6.00 -54.60
C LYS A 999 -4.02 -5.10 -55.70
N LYS A 1000 -5.02 -4.27 -55.37
CA LYS A 1000 -5.56 -3.27 -56.32
C LYS A 1000 -4.53 -2.22 -56.71
N LEU A 1001 -3.67 -1.81 -55.78
CA LEU A 1001 -2.60 -0.87 -56.06
C LEU A 1001 -1.57 -1.48 -57.03
N GLU A 1002 -1.17 -2.73 -56.82
CA GLU A 1002 -0.29 -3.48 -57.72
C GLU A 1002 -0.91 -3.60 -59.12
N GLU A 1003 -2.17 -4.03 -59.21
CA GLU A 1003 -2.91 -4.10 -60.48
C GLU A 1003 -2.99 -2.74 -61.19
N SER A 1004 -3.24 -1.65 -60.45
CA SER A 1004 -3.27 -0.30 -61.01
C SER A 1004 -1.91 0.18 -61.49
N THR A 1005 -0.82 -0.16 -60.79
CA THR A 1005 0.54 0.17 -61.24
C THR A 1005 0.92 -0.56 -62.52
N ASP A 1006 0.54 -1.83 -62.65
CA ASP A 1006 0.79 -2.62 -63.86
C ASP A 1006 -0.02 -2.08 -65.05
N LEU A 1007 -1.28 -1.71 -64.83
CA LEU A 1007 -2.13 -1.09 -65.85
C LEU A 1007 -1.58 0.26 -66.32
N LEU A 1008 -1.09 1.10 -65.40
CA LEU A 1008 -0.46 2.37 -65.74
C LEU A 1008 0.82 2.15 -66.56
N ALA A 1009 1.69 1.23 -66.15
CA ALA A 1009 2.91 0.90 -66.89
C ALA A 1009 2.60 0.34 -68.29
N GLN A 1010 1.51 -0.43 -68.44
CA GLN A 1010 1.05 -0.91 -69.74
C GLN A 1010 0.52 0.23 -70.62
N SER A 1011 -0.26 1.16 -70.04
CA SER A 1011 -0.80 2.31 -70.76
C SER A 1011 0.31 3.25 -71.26
N GLU A 1012 1.35 3.50 -70.45
CA GLU A 1012 2.52 4.29 -70.89
C GLU A 1012 3.25 3.62 -72.06
N ARG A 1013 3.45 2.29 -72.00
CA ARG A 1013 4.06 1.53 -73.11
C ARG A 1013 3.22 1.61 -74.37
N GLU A 1014 1.90 1.48 -74.27
CA GLU A 1014 0.99 1.60 -75.42
C GLU A 1014 1.00 3.00 -76.01
N GLY A 1015 1.07 4.04 -75.18
CA GLY A 1015 1.22 5.43 -75.62
C GLY A 1015 2.49 5.65 -76.44
N ALA A 1016 3.64 5.24 -75.90
CA ALA A 1016 4.93 5.33 -76.58
C ALA A 1016 4.97 4.51 -77.88
N TRP A 1017 4.36 3.32 -77.89
CA TRP A 1017 4.23 2.48 -79.08
C TRP A 1017 3.44 3.17 -80.19
N ARG A 1018 2.32 3.81 -79.84
CA ARG A 1018 1.42 4.44 -80.81
C ARG A 1018 2.08 5.62 -81.51
N GLU A 1019 2.86 6.40 -80.78
CA GLU A 1019 3.61 7.54 -81.31
C GLU A 1019 4.72 7.07 -82.27
N MET A 1020 5.48 6.05 -81.87
CA MET A 1020 6.54 5.49 -82.72
C MET A 1020 6.00 4.81 -83.99
N ALA A 1021 4.91 4.05 -83.89
CA ALA A 1021 4.31 3.38 -85.05
C ALA A 1021 3.83 4.38 -86.12
N LYS A 1022 3.29 5.54 -85.69
CA LYS A 1022 2.92 6.64 -86.59
C LYS A 1022 4.13 7.18 -87.35
N GLN A 1023 5.27 7.29 -86.68
CA GLN A 1023 6.51 7.77 -87.27
C GLN A 1023 7.12 6.78 -88.26
N VAL A 1024 7.15 5.49 -87.94
CA VAL A 1024 7.62 4.44 -88.87
C VAL A 1024 6.74 4.35 -90.12
N ALA A 1025 5.42 4.50 -89.97
CA ALA A 1025 4.53 4.57 -91.13
C ALA A 1025 4.87 5.76 -92.06
N HIS A 1026 5.24 6.91 -91.50
CA HIS A 1026 5.71 8.06 -92.27
C HIS A 1026 7.06 7.78 -92.96
N GLU A 1027 8.01 7.18 -92.26
CA GLU A 1027 9.34 6.89 -92.80
C GLU A 1027 9.34 5.77 -93.85
N ILE A 1028 8.39 4.83 -93.81
CA ILE A 1028 8.18 3.82 -94.86
C ILE A 1028 7.54 4.44 -96.12
N LYS A 1029 6.62 5.41 -95.96
CA LYS A 1029 5.92 6.06 -97.09
C LYS A 1029 6.87 6.91 -97.95
N ASN A 1030 7.88 7.52 -97.31
CA ASN A 1030 8.85 8.42 -97.93
C ASN A 1030 9.71 7.77 -99.04
N PRO A 1031 10.28 6.57 -98.90
CA PRO A 1031 11.02 5.89 -99.96
C PRO A 1031 10.09 5.16 -100.96
N LEU A 1032 8.92 4.66 -100.53
CA LEU A 1032 7.96 3.96 -101.40
C LEU A 1032 7.42 4.83 -102.55
N THR A 1033 7.16 6.11 -102.28
CA THR A 1033 6.55 7.01 -103.27
C THR A 1033 7.51 7.35 -104.42
N PRO A 1034 8.78 7.76 -104.17
CA PRO A 1034 9.80 7.96 -105.21
C PRO A 1034 10.18 6.67 -105.92
N MET A 1035 10.21 5.52 -105.24
CA MET A 1035 10.46 4.22 -105.90
C MET A 1035 9.39 3.93 -106.95
N LYS A 1036 8.10 4.09 -106.60
CA LYS A 1036 6.99 3.94 -107.53
C LYS A 1036 7.09 4.91 -108.71
N LEU A 1037 7.39 6.19 -108.45
CA LEU A 1037 7.57 7.20 -109.50
C LEU A 1037 8.77 6.89 -110.40
N SER A 1038 9.86 6.37 -109.84
CA SER A 1038 11.07 6.00 -110.59
C SER A 1038 10.81 4.82 -111.53
N ILE A 1039 10.02 3.84 -111.09
CA ILE A 1039 9.57 2.73 -111.95
C ILE A 1039 8.62 3.24 -113.05
N GLN A 1040 7.67 4.12 -112.70
CA GLN A 1040 6.76 4.71 -113.69
C GLN A 1040 7.52 5.56 -114.73
N TYR A 1041 8.51 6.33 -114.29
CA TYR A 1041 9.39 7.11 -115.16
C TYR A 1041 10.22 6.21 -116.07
N MET A 1042 10.79 5.12 -115.53
CA MET A 1042 11.52 4.11 -116.31
C MET A 1042 10.62 3.46 -117.37
N LEU A 1043 9.37 3.12 -117.02
CA LEU A 1043 8.39 2.54 -117.94
C LEU A 1043 8.01 3.52 -119.06
N HIS A 1044 7.80 4.80 -118.73
CA HIS A 1044 7.50 5.85 -119.69
C HIS A 1044 8.67 6.14 -120.64
N ALA A 1045 9.90 6.18 -120.11
CA ALA A 1045 11.12 6.33 -120.90
C ALA A 1045 11.34 5.15 -121.86
N TYR A 1046 11.02 3.92 -121.45
CA TYR A 1046 11.07 2.72 -122.30
C TYR A 1046 10.13 2.78 -123.49
N GLN A 1047 8.92 3.33 -123.29
CA GLN A 1047 7.94 3.47 -124.36
C GLN A 1047 8.28 4.61 -125.34
N SER A 1048 9.04 5.61 -124.90
CA SER A 1048 9.23 6.88 -125.64
C SER A 1048 10.54 6.96 -126.43
N ASN A 1049 11.64 6.32 -125.98
CA ASN A 1049 12.92 6.36 -126.70
C ASN A 1049 13.83 5.13 -126.39
N PRO A 1050 13.60 3.97 -127.05
CA PRO A 1050 14.25 2.70 -126.70
C PRO A 1050 15.77 2.63 -127.00
N ALA A 1051 16.32 3.54 -127.80
CA ALA A 1051 17.72 3.47 -128.24
C ALA A 1051 18.77 3.84 -127.16
N ASN A 1052 18.37 4.42 -126.01
CA ASN A 1052 19.31 4.91 -124.98
C ASN A 1052 18.90 4.57 -123.53
N ILE A 1053 18.29 3.40 -123.31
CA ILE A 1053 17.68 3.06 -122.01
C ILE A 1053 18.57 2.28 -121.04
N GLY A 1054 19.63 1.64 -121.52
CA GLY A 1054 20.54 0.83 -120.69
C GLY A 1054 21.07 1.56 -119.44
N PRO A 1055 21.62 2.79 -119.56
CA PRO A 1055 22.13 3.55 -118.42
C PRO A 1055 21.04 3.99 -117.43
N LEU A 1056 19.80 4.20 -117.92
CA LEU A 1056 18.67 4.60 -117.09
C LEU A 1056 18.15 3.44 -116.24
N ILE A 1057 18.05 2.25 -116.84
CA ILE A 1057 17.67 1.01 -116.13
C ILE A 1057 18.66 0.73 -115.02
N GLU A 1058 19.96 0.77 -115.29
CA GLU A 1058 20.97 0.51 -114.26
C GLU A 1058 20.87 1.50 -113.09
N ARG A 1059 20.70 2.79 -113.39
CA ARG A 1059 20.57 3.83 -112.36
C ARG A 1059 19.29 3.67 -111.52
N VAL A 1060 18.15 3.45 -112.16
CA VAL A 1060 16.87 3.26 -111.47
C VAL A 1060 16.89 1.98 -110.64
N SER A 1061 17.35 0.85 -111.19
CA SER A 1061 17.47 -0.42 -110.46
C SER A 1061 18.39 -0.31 -109.24
N ARG A 1062 19.54 0.37 -109.38
CA ARG A 1062 20.46 0.60 -108.24
C ARG A 1062 19.80 1.46 -107.16
N THR A 1063 19.11 2.53 -107.56
CA THR A 1063 18.37 3.40 -106.62
C THR A 1063 17.25 2.63 -105.91
N LEU A 1064 16.51 1.78 -106.62
CA LEU A 1064 15.44 0.95 -106.01
C LEU A 1064 16.00 -0.05 -105.00
N ILE A 1065 17.13 -0.70 -105.30
CA ILE A 1065 17.78 -1.63 -104.38
C ILE A 1065 18.20 -0.90 -103.11
N GLU A 1066 18.86 0.27 -103.22
CA GLU A 1066 19.25 1.09 -102.07
C GLU A 1066 18.04 1.51 -101.21
N GLN A 1067 16.92 1.88 -101.84
CA GLN A 1067 15.69 2.26 -101.12
C GLN A 1067 14.99 1.06 -100.46
N ILE A 1068 15.07 -0.14 -101.05
CA ILE A 1068 14.55 -1.38 -100.48
C ILE A 1068 15.40 -1.82 -99.28
N ASP A 1069 16.74 -1.76 -99.40
CA ASP A 1069 17.65 -2.07 -98.29
C ASP A 1069 17.44 -1.11 -97.12
N SER A 1070 17.23 0.18 -97.40
CA SER A 1070 16.87 1.17 -96.38
C SER A 1070 15.53 0.85 -95.69
N LEU A 1071 14.51 0.40 -96.44
CA LEU A 1071 13.23 -0.03 -95.86
C LEU A 1071 13.37 -1.29 -95.00
N ALA A 1072 14.16 -2.26 -95.44
CA ALA A 1072 14.44 -3.47 -94.69
C ALA A 1072 15.17 -3.15 -93.37
N GLN A 1073 16.08 -2.18 -93.40
CA GLN A 1073 16.76 -1.69 -92.20
C GLN A 1073 15.79 -1.00 -91.23
N ILE A 1074 14.93 -0.09 -91.70
CA ILE A 1074 13.91 0.57 -90.87
C ILE A 1074 12.97 -0.47 -90.24
N ALA A 1075 12.52 -1.47 -91.00
CA ALA A 1075 11.66 -2.53 -90.49
C ALA A 1075 12.36 -3.41 -89.43
N SER A 1076 13.64 -3.71 -89.62
CA SER A 1076 14.47 -4.45 -88.65
C SER A 1076 14.69 -3.63 -87.37
N GLU A 1077 15.00 -2.34 -87.49
CA GLU A 1077 15.17 -1.43 -86.35
C GLU A 1077 13.86 -1.24 -85.57
N PHE A 1078 12.73 -1.11 -86.26
CA PHE A 1078 11.39 -1.08 -85.64
C PHE A 1078 11.04 -2.39 -84.94
N SER A 1079 11.30 -3.56 -85.58
CA SER A 1079 11.08 -4.87 -84.95
C SER A 1079 11.91 -5.05 -83.68
N ASN A 1080 13.15 -4.56 -83.69
CA ASN A 1080 14.05 -4.61 -82.53
C ASN A 1080 13.61 -3.68 -81.39
N PHE A 1081 13.03 -2.51 -81.69
CA PHE A 1081 12.42 -1.66 -80.67
C PHE A 1081 11.13 -2.29 -80.12
N ALA A 1082 10.28 -2.82 -81.00
CA ALA A 1082 9.04 -3.47 -80.64
C ALA A 1082 9.23 -4.71 -79.73
N LYS A 1083 10.35 -5.41 -79.92
CA LYS A 1083 10.71 -6.60 -79.16
C LYS A 1083 11.38 -6.33 -77.82
N MET A 1084 11.76 -5.09 -77.47
CA MET A 1084 12.63 -4.73 -76.33
C MET A 1084 12.60 -5.82 -75.22
N PRO A 1085 13.51 -6.81 -75.27
CA PRO A 1085 13.51 -7.87 -74.28
C PRO A 1085 13.82 -7.24 -72.93
N GLN A 1086 13.20 -7.73 -71.85
CA GLN A 1086 13.58 -7.32 -70.50
C GLN A 1086 15.09 -7.46 -70.36
N ALA A 1087 15.78 -6.35 -70.06
CA ALA A 1087 17.23 -6.34 -69.91
C ALA A 1087 17.63 -7.42 -68.89
N GLN A 1088 18.46 -8.38 -69.32
CA GLN A 1088 18.95 -9.43 -68.43
C GLN A 1088 20.23 -8.92 -67.77
N ASN A 1089 20.04 -7.96 -66.86
CA ASN A 1089 21.16 -7.37 -66.14
C ASN A 1089 21.83 -8.46 -65.29
N THR A 1090 23.12 -8.67 -65.52
CA THR A 1090 23.94 -9.64 -64.78
C THR A 1090 25.20 -8.95 -64.28
N LYS A 1091 25.75 -9.43 -63.17
CA LYS A 1091 27.05 -8.96 -62.70
C LYS A 1091 28.13 -9.56 -63.58
N PHE A 1092 28.91 -8.74 -64.27
CA PHE A 1092 30.04 -9.21 -65.08
C PHE A 1092 31.23 -8.24 -65.01
N LEU A 1093 32.42 -8.75 -65.39
CA LEU A 1093 33.66 -7.98 -65.42
C LEU A 1093 33.68 -7.07 -66.66
N LEU A 1094 33.64 -5.75 -66.46
CA LEU A 1094 33.58 -4.77 -67.54
C LEU A 1094 34.87 -4.73 -68.35
N ASN A 1095 36.02 -4.95 -67.71
CA ASN A 1095 37.33 -4.97 -68.34
C ASN A 1095 37.35 -5.93 -69.54
N ASP A 1096 36.88 -7.18 -69.36
CA ASP A 1096 36.84 -8.20 -70.41
C ASP A 1096 35.98 -7.77 -71.60
N LEU A 1097 34.86 -7.08 -71.35
CA LEU A 1097 33.97 -6.61 -72.41
C LEU A 1097 34.66 -5.52 -73.25
N VAL A 1098 35.29 -4.53 -72.60
CA VAL A 1098 35.98 -3.44 -73.30
C VAL A 1098 37.16 -3.98 -74.10
N ILE A 1099 37.94 -4.92 -73.53
CA ILE A 1099 39.04 -5.60 -74.23
C ILE A 1099 38.53 -6.38 -75.45
N SER A 1100 37.44 -7.14 -75.28
CA SER A 1100 36.86 -7.94 -76.37
C SER A 1100 36.40 -7.06 -77.54
N VAL A 1101 35.73 -5.95 -77.23
CA VAL A 1101 35.24 -5.01 -78.25
C VAL A 1101 36.41 -4.29 -78.93
N HIS A 1102 37.42 -3.84 -78.17
CA HIS A 1102 38.64 -3.26 -78.74
C HIS A 1102 39.31 -4.20 -79.75
N ASN A 1103 39.54 -5.46 -79.35
CA ASN A 1103 40.24 -6.44 -80.18
C ASN A 1103 39.51 -6.74 -81.49
N LEU A 1104 38.18 -6.66 -81.50
CA LEU A 1104 37.38 -6.81 -82.72
C LEU A 1104 37.78 -5.75 -83.77
N PHE A 1105 37.81 -4.48 -83.39
CA PHE A 1105 38.10 -3.38 -84.32
C PHE A 1105 39.59 -3.20 -84.62
N ALA A 1106 40.46 -3.42 -83.63
CA ALA A 1106 41.92 -3.34 -83.83
C ALA A 1106 42.42 -4.38 -84.85
N ASN A 1107 41.78 -5.56 -84.89
CA ASN A 1107 42.11 -6.61 -85.87
C ASN A 1107 41.52 -6.35 -87.26
N GLU A 1108 40.34 -5.72 -87.35
CA GLU A 1108 39.66 -5.44 -88.63
C GLU A 1108 40.23 -4.21 -89.37
N ARG A 1109 40.79 -3.23 -88.66
CA ARG A 1109 41.23 -1.94 -89.23
C ARG A 1109 42.71 -1.66 -88.97
N GLN A 1110 43.58 -2.35 -89.72
CA GLN A 1110 45.04 -2.11 -89.70
C GLN A 1110 45.45 -0.73 -90.24
N ASP A 1111 44.53 -0.02 -90.89
CA ASP A 1111 44.69 1.33 -91.43
C ASP A 1111 44.59 2.43 -90.35
N MET A 1112 44.17 2.12 -89.13
CA MET A 1112 43.96 3.06 -88.03
C MET A 1112 44.73 2.66 -86.77
N ASP A 1113 45.14 3.65 -85.97
CA ASP A 1113 45.77 3.45 -84.66
C ASP A 1113 44.68 3.42 -83.58
N ILE A 1114 44.24 2.20 -83.20
CA ILE A 1114 43.24 1.98 -82.14
C ILE A 1114 43.98 1.49 -80.90
N SER A 1115 44.03 2.33 -79.86
CA SER A 1115 44.75 2.06 -78.61
C SER A 1115 43.78 1.88 -77.43
N LEU A 1116 44.09 0.95 -76.54
CA LEU A 1116 43.32 0.66 -75.31
C LEU A 1116 44.15 0.93 -74.06
N PHE A 1117 43.59 1.69 -73.13
CA PHE A 1117 44.16 1.99 -71.82
C PHE A 1117 43.22 1.48 -70.71
N THR A 1118 43.63 0.42 -70.01
CA THR A 1118 42.89 -0.18 -68.90
C THR A 1118 43.77 -0.28 -67.66
N PRO A 1119 43.29 0.09 -66.45
CA PRO A 1119 44.01 -0.10 -65.21
C PRO A 1119 43.97 -1.57 -64.77
N ASP A 1120 44.93 -1.98 -63.93
CA ASP A 1120 45.04 -3.33 -63.36
C ASP A 1120 43.93 -3.67 -62.33
N ARG A 1121 42.90 -2.83 -62.20
CA ARG A 1121 41.77 -3.02 -61.28
C ARG A 1121 40.58 -3.63 -62.02
N ALA A 1122 39.97 -4.67 -61.43
CA ALA A 1122 38.75 -5.28 -61.93
C ALA A 1122 37.51 -4.42 -61.60
N PHE A 1123 36.73 -4.05 -62.61
CA PHE A 1123 35.48 -3.31 -62.46
C PHE A 1123 34.27 -4.20 -62.73
N TYR A 1124 33.41 -4.38 -61.73
CA TYR A 1124 32.16 -5.13 -61.88
C TYR A 1124 30.97 -4.17 -62.01
N VAL A 1125 30.10 -4.45 -62.99
CA VAL A 1125 28.86 -3.69 -63.25
C VAL A 1125 27.65 -4.62 -63.37
N TYR A 1126 26.45 -4.12 -63.11
CA TYR A 1126 25.18 -4.87 -63.23
C TYR A 1126 24.41 -4.33 -64.43
N ALA A 1127 24.61 -4.97 -65.57
CA ALA A 1127 24.03 -4.55 -66.83
C ALA A 1127 23.89 -5.75 -67.77
N ASP A 1128 23.11 -5.60 -68.84
CA ASP A 1128 23.05 -6.59 -69.90
C ASP A 1128 24.30 -6.48 -70.79
N LYS A 1129 25.12 -7.54 -70.77
CA LYS A 1129 26.39 -7.60 -71.51
C LYS A 1129 26.19 -7.32 -73.00
N LYS A 1130 25.14 -7.84 -73.64
CA LYS A 1130 24.88 -7.65 -75.08
C LYS A 1130 24.49 -6.21 -75.39
N HIS A 1131 23.71 -5.58 -74.51
CA HIS A 1131 23.33 -4.17 -74.66
C HIS A 1131 24.55 -3.26 -74.54
N LEU A 1132 25.44 -3.49 -73.56
CA LEU A 1132 26.67 -2.71 -73.44
C LEU A 1132 27.66 -2.96 -74.60
N THR A 1133 27.79 -4.21 -75.10
CA THR A 1133 28.55 -4.47 -76.34
C THR A 1133 28.03 -3.60 -77.49
N ARG A 1134 26.70 -3.49 -77.64
CA ARG A 1134 26.07 -2.69 -78.70
C ARG A 1134 26.38 -1.20 -78.56
N VAL A 1135 26.36 -0.66 -77.34
CA VAL A 1135 26.75 0.74 -77.06
C VAL A 1135 28.19 0.99 -77.49
N LEU A 1136 29.13 0.15 -77.04
CA LEU A 1136 30.56 0.33 -77.35
C LEU A 1136 30.84 0.19 -78.85
N ASN A 1137 30.23 -0.79 -79.52
CA ASN A 1137 30.33 -0.94 -80.97
C ASN A 1137 29.82 0.30 -81.72
N ASN A 1138 28.72 0.89 -81.26
CA ASN A 1138 28.18 2.11 -81.88
C ASN A 1138 29.11 3.31 -81.68
N LEU A 1139 29.68 3.48 -80.49
CA LEU A 1139 30.61 4.58 -80.21
C LEU A 1139 31.89 4.47 -81.03
N ILE A 1140 32.49 3.27 -81.12
CA ILE A 1140 33.71 3.05 -81.90
C ILE A 1140 33.43 3.19 -83.40
N LYS A 1141 32.31 2.66 -83.91
CA LYS A 1141 31.91 2.89 -85.31
C LYS A 1141 31.71 4.38 -85.61
N ASN A 1142 31.09 5.12 -84.69
CA ASN A 1142 30.93 6.56 -84.85
C ASN A 1142 32.29 7.29 -84.86
N ALA A 1143 33.22 6.90 -83.99
CA ALA A 1143 34.59 7.41 -83.97
C ALA A 1143 35.34 7.14 -85.29
N ILE A 1144 35.27 5.90 -85.81
CA ILE A 1144 35.87 5.53 -87.10
C ILE A 1144 35.33 6.41 -88.23
N GLN A 1145 34.00 6.54 -88.29
CA GLN A 1145 33.34 7.29 -89.36
C GLN A 1145 33.45 8.83 -89.21
N ALA A 1146 33.98 9.34 -88.09
CA ALA A 1146 34.20 10.77 -87.87
C ALA A 1146 35.54 11.25 -88.43
N ILE A 1147 36.44 10.31 -88.77
CA ILE A 1147 37.79 10.58 -89.24
C ILE A 1147 37.79 10.69 -90.78
N PRO A 1148 38.26 11.81 -91.37
CA PRO A 1148 38.40 11.95 -92.82
C PRO A 1148 39.46 11.00 -93.41
N ASP A 1149 39.25 10.51 -94.62
CA ASP A 1149 40.18 9.58 -95.30
C ASP A 1149 41.61 10.15 -95.50
N GLU A 1150 41.75 11.48 -95.50
CA GLU A 1150 43.03 12.20 -95.64
C GLU A 1150 43.85 12.26 -94.33
N ARG A 1151 43.25 11.87 -93.19
CA ARG A 1151 43.86 11.94 -91.86
C ARG A 1151 44.11 10.52 -91.34
N LYS A 1152 45.33 10.24 -90.86
CA LYS A 1152 45.62 8.96 -90.20
C LYS A 1152 44.75 8.85 -88.94
N GLY A 1153 43.86 7.86 -88.93
CA GLY A 1153 42.88 7.71 -87.86
C GLY A 1153 43.51 7.25 -86.56
N ARG A 1154 43.18 7.95 -85.48
CA ARG A 1154 43.55 7.58 -84.11
C ARG A 1154 42.30 7.52 -83.25
N ILE A 1155 42.11 6.39 -82.59
CA ILE A 1155 41.03 6.17 -81.63
C ILE A 1155 41.63 5.64 -80.33
N GLU A 1156 41.31 6.28 -79.21
CA GLU A 1156 41.75 5.85 -77.90
C GLU A 1156 40.57 5.46 -77.01
N ILE A 1157 40.63 4.29 -76.40
CA ILE A 1157 39.62 3.81 -75.45
C ILE A 1157 40.27 3.79 -74.07
N HIS A 1158 39.73 4.56 -73.12
CA HIS A 1158 40.19 4.59 -71.73
C HIS A 1158 39.10 4.05 -70.80
N LEU A 1159 39.48 3.19 -69.87
CA LEU A 1159 38.59 2.66 -68.83
C LEU A 1159 39.07 3.11 -67.45
N ASN A 1160 38.44 4.10 -66.83
CA ASN A 1160 38.90 4.66 -65.56
C ASN A 1160 37.81 4.60 -64.48
N GLN A 1161 38.19 4.70 -63.21
CA GLN A 1161 37.24 4.90 -62.12
C GLN A 1161 37.18 6.38 -61.72
N LYS A 1162 35.99 6.86 -61.42
CA LYS A 1162 35.74 8.17 -60.82
C LYS A 1162 34.71 7.99 -59.71
N ASP A 1163 35.14 8.18 -58.46
CA ASP A 1163 34.34 7.93 -57.24
C ASP A 1163 33.73 6.50 -57.26
N ASP A 1164 32.42 6.38 -57.07
CA ASP A 1164 31.67 5.11 -57.08
C ASP A 1164 31.21 4.68 -58.50
N ARG A 1165 31.83 5.23 -59.55
CA ARG A 1165 31.46 4.95 -60.95
C ARG A 1165 32.68 4.56 -61.79
N VAL A 1166 32.45 3.68 -62.76
CA VAL A 1166 33.40 3.37 -63.83
C VAL A 1166 33.05 4.17 -65.08
N VAL A 1167 34.07 4.74 -65.71
CA VAL A 1167 33.96 5.66 -66.85
C VAL A 1167 34.71 5.07 -68.03
N ILE A 1168 33.98 4.83 -69.13
CA ILE A 1168 34.55 4.44 -70.42
C ILE A 1168 34.62 5.70 -71.28
N LYS A 1169 35.82 6.06 -71.73
CA LYS A 1169 36.06 7.18 -72.65
C LYS A 1169 36.47 6.62 -74.01
N VAL A 1170 35.81 7.06 -75.08
CA VAL A 1170 36.20 6.77 -76.48
C VAL A 1170 36.51 8.09 -77.16
N SER A 1171 37.78 8.28 -77.51
CA SER A 1171 38.33 9.50 -78.12
C SER A 1171 38.68 9.27 -79.58
N ASP A 1172 38.25 10.16 -80.48
CA ASP A 1172 38.65 10.17 -81.90
C ASP A 1172 39.35 11.46 -82.28
N ASN A 1173 40.19 11.42 -83.32
CA ASN A 1173 40.83 12.59 -83.93
C ASN A 1173 40.10 13.09 -85.19
N GLY A 1174 38.78 12.93 -85.25
CA GLY A 1174 37.95 13.25 -86.39
C GLY A 1174 37.61 14.74 -86.55
N VAL A 1175 36.53 15.02 -87.30
CA VAL A 1175 36.08 16.39 -87.62
C VAL A 1175 35.43 17.13 -86.44
N GLY A 1176 35.11 16.43 -85.35
CA GLY A 1176 34.36 16.99 -84.22
C GLY A 1176 32.89 17.28 -84.53
N ILE A 1177 32.14 17.77 -83.54
CA ILE A 1177 30.70 18.07 -83.64
C ILE A 1177 30.49 19.58 -83.48
N SER A 1178 29.84 20.23 -84.46
CA SER A 1178 29.57 21.68 -84.42
C SER A 1178 28.59 22.07 -83.29
N GLU A 1179 28.65 23.33 -82.87
CA GLU A 1179 27.88 23.85 -81.74
C GLU A 1179 26.35 23.71 -81.95
N GLU A 1180 25.87 23.88 -83.18
CA GLU A 1180 24.45 23.70 -83.55
C GLU A 1180 23.97 22.25 -83.41
N MET A 1181 24.88 21.28 -83.52
CA MET A 1181 24.55 19.85 -83.49
C MET A 1181 24.62 19.26 -82.09
N ARG A 1182 25.30 19.92 -81.13
CA ARG A 1182 25.54 19.40 -79.78
C ARG A 1182 24.26 18.95 -79.05
N ASN A 1183 23.19 19.74 -79.16
CA ASN A 1183 21.92 19.46 -78.47
C ASN A 1183 21.05 18.41 -79.18
N LYS A 1184 21.45 17.96 -80.38
CA LYS A 1184 20.66 17.05 -81.22
C LYS A 1184 21.28 15.66 -81.36
N VAL A 1185 22.56 15.47 -81.02
CA VAL A 1185 23.32 14.21 -81.21
C VAL A 1185 22.69 12.98 -80.53
N PHE A 1186 21.98 13.16 -79.42
CA PHE A 1186 21.26 12.07 -78.73
C PHE A 1186 19.75 12.04 -79.00
N VAL A 1187 19.24 12.93 -79.85
CA VAL A 1187 17.83 12.95 -80.25
C VAL A 1187 17.61 11.86 -81.30
N PRO A 1188 16.59 11.01 -81.16
CA PRO A 1188 16.26 10.01 -82.17
C PRO A 1188 16.10 10.63 -83.58
N ASN A 1189 16.59 9.94 -84.61
CA ASN A 1189 16.51 10.30 -86.03
C ASN A 1189 17.34 11.53 -86.42
N PHE A 1190 18.19 12.05 -85.54
CA PHE A 1190 19.18 13.06 -85.89
C PHE A 1190 20.43 12.38 -86.47
N THR A 1191 20.71 12.66 -87.76
CA THR A 1191 21.87 12.16 -88.50
C THR A 1191 22.39 13.24 -89.44
N THR A 1192 23.69 13.27 -89.67
CA THR A 1192 24.36 14.20 -90.59
C THR A 1192 24.91 13.49 -91.82
N LYS A 1193 24.61 12.19 -91.98
CA LYS A 1193 25.17 11.30 -93.00
C LYS A 1193 24.09 10.73 -93.90
N ASN A 1194 24.38 10.59 -95.19
CA ASN A 1194 23.45 10.12 -96.22
C ASN A 1194 22.96 8.65 -96.04
N SER A 1195 23.63 7.85 -95.19
CA SER A 1195 23.31 6.43 -94.95
C SER A 1195 23.08 6.06 -93.47
N GLY A 1196 23.03 7.04 -92.55
CA GLY A 1196 22.88 6.78 -91.11
C GLY A 1196 21.43 6.91 -90.65
N THR A 1197 20.92 5.95 -89.86
CA THR A 1197 19.51 5.96 -89.37
C THR A 1197 19.23 6.94 -88.22
N GLY A 1198 20.25 7.58 -87.66
CA GLY A 1198 20.10 8.55 -86.55
C GLY A 1198 19.61 7.94 -85.22
N LEU A 1199 19.44 6.61 -85.15
CA LEU A 1199 18.91 5.93 -83.97
C LEU A 1199 20.01 5.39 -83.04
N GLY A 1200 21.24 5.19 -83.53
CA GLY A 1200 22.31 4.50 -82.78
C GLY A 1200 22.72 5.16 -81.46
N LEU A 1201 22.90 6.49 -81.43
CA LEU A 1201 23.28 7.23 -80.22
C LEU A 1201 22.10 7.43 -79.27
N ALA A 1202 20.89 7.63 -79.79
CA ALA A 1202 19.67 7.71 -78.98
C ALA A 1202 19.37 6.38 -78.27
N ILE A 1203 19.51 5.24 -78.96
CA ILE A 1203 19.40 3.90 -78.35
C ILE A 1203 20.50 3.71 -77.31
N SER A 1204 21.72 4.16 -77.59
CA SER A 1204 22.84 4.05 -76.65
C SER A 1204 22.57 4.82 -75.35
N LYS A 1205 21.98 6.02 -75.44
CA LYS A 1205 21.55 6.80 -74.29
C LYS A 1205 20.47 6.09 -73.47
N ASN A 1206 19.44 5.57 -74.12
CA ASN A 1206 18.37 4.82 -73.43
C ASN A 1206 18.91 3.58 -72.70
N ILE A 1207 19.84 2.83 -73.31
CA ILE A 1207 20.47 1.66 -72.69
C ILE A 1207 21.25 2.05 -71.43
N ILE A 1208 22.04 3.14 -71.50
CA ILE A 1208 22.88 3.58 -70.38
C ILE A 1208 22.05 4.18 -69.24
N GLU A 1209 21.03 4.97 -69.55
CA GLU A 1209 20.13 5.54 -68.54
C GLU A 1209 19.28 4.46 -67.82
N ALA A 1210 18.90 3.39 -68.53
CA ALA A 1210 18.16 2.26 -67.96
C ALA A 1210 18.91 1.49 -66.87
N VAL A 1211 20.25 1.61 -66.81
CA VAL A 1211 21.11 1.02 -65.75
C VAL A 1211 21.67 2.08 -64.79
N HIS A 1212 20.97 3.21 -64.65
CA HIS A 1212 21.39 4.36 -63.81
C HIS A 1212 22.76 4.96 -64.18
N GLY A 1213 23.21 4.72 -65.42
CA GLY A 1213 24.42 5.28 -65.99
C GLY A 1213 24.18 6.63 -66.67
N LYS A 1214 25.26 7.23 -67.17
CA LYS A 1214 25.23 8.52 -67.88
C LYS A 1214 26.11 8.46 -69.13
N ILE A 1215 25.62 8.97 -70.26
CA ILE A 1215 26.41 9.14 -71.49
C ILE A 1215 26.47 10.63 -71.89
N TYR A 1216 27.66 11.11 -72.25
CA TYR A 1216 27.88 12.50 -72.70
C TYR A 1216 29.13 12.57 -73.57
N PHE A 1217 29.43 13.74 -74.14
CA PHE A 1217 30.64 13.93 -74.96
C PHE A 1217 31.24 15.33 -74.80
N HIS A 1218 32.53 15.44 -75.07
CA HIS A 1218 33.25 16.70 -75.31
C HIS A 1218 33.82 16.68 -76.73
N THR A 1219 33.84 17.81 -77.41
CA THR A 1219 34.22 17.86 -78.83
C THR A 1219 34.73 19.23 -79.20
N GLU A 1220 35.70 19.26 -80.10
CA GLU A 1220 36.27 20.46 -80.68
C GLU A 1220 36.33 20.29 -82.20
N VAL A 1221 35.75 21.25 -82.94
CA VAL A 1221 35.63 21.18 -84.39
C VAL A 1221 37.03 21.15 -85.03
N GLY A 1222 37.28 20.17 -85.89
CA GLY A 1222 38.56 19.95 -86.56
C GLY A 1222 39.57 19.12 -85.76
N HIS A 1223 39.36 18.94 -84.46
CA HIS A 1223 40.28 18.23 -83.54
C HIS A 1223 39.79 16.84 -83.11
N GLY A 1224 38.47 16.64 -82.93
CA GLY A 1224 37.90 15.32 -82.63
C GLY A 1224 36.78 15.33 -81.57
N THR A 1225 36.36 14.14 -81.14
CA THR A 1225 35.32 13.95 -80.12
C THR A 1225 35.71 12.92 -79.07
N ASP A 1226 35.42 13.24 -77.80
CA ASP A 1226 35.53 12.37 -76.64
C ASP A 1226 34.13 11.98 -76.15
N PHE A 1227 33.71 10.74 -76.34
CA PHE A 1227 32.49 10.19 -75.73
C PHE A 1227 32.78 9.54 -74.39
N PHE A 1228 31.92 9.78 -73.40
CA PHE A 1228 32.02 9.26 -72.04
C PHE A 1228 30.77 8.45 -71.68
N VAL A 1229 30.97 7.26 -71.10
CA VAL A 1229 29.93 6.39 -70.53
C VAL A 1229 30.27 6.10 -69.07
N GLU A 1230 29.43 6.57 -68.15
CA GLU A 1230 29.56 6.36 -66.70
C GLU A 1230 28.57 5.30 -66.20
N LEU A 1231 29.03 4.31 -65.45
CA LEU A 1231 28.21 3.24 -64.87
C LEU A 1231 28.51 3.10 -63.36
N PRO A 1232 27.51 2.80 -62.50
CA PRO A 1232 27.74 2.55 -61.08
C PRO A 1232 28.55 1.27 -60.86
N LEU A 1233 29.56 1.36 -59.99
CA LEU A 1233 30.35 0.20 -59.56
C LEU A 1233 29.59 -0.63 -58.52
N ILE A 1234 29.87 -1.93 -58.49
CA ILE A 1234 29.34 -2.83 -57.46
C ILE A 1234 30.51 -3.32 -56.62
N ASP A 1235 30.46 -3.05 -55.32
CA ASP A 1235 31.44 -3.56 -54.38
C ASP A 1235 31.34 -5.08 -54.22
N VAL A 1236 32.48 -5.73 -53.98
CA VAL A 1236 32.59 -7.20 -53.96
C VAL A 1236 32.38 -7.79 -52.55
N GLU A 1237 31.96 -7.01 -51.56
CA GLU A 1237 31.69 -7.50 -50.20
C GLU A 1237 30.18 -7.64 -49.90
N GLU A 1238 29.85 -8.80 -49.30
CA GLU A 1238 28.56 -9.21 -48.70
C GLU A 1238 27.37 -9.57 -49.62
N ILE A 1239 27.25 -10.87 -49.95
CA ILE A 1239 25.96 -11.57 -49.88
C ILE A 1239 26.20 -12.94 -49.21
N GLN A 1240 25.86 -13.05 -47.93
CA GLN A 1240 25.51 -14.34 -47.32
C GLN A 1240 24.11 -14.72 -47.83
N GLU A 1241 23.99 -15.92 -48.37
CA GLU A 1241 22.69 -16.57 -48.61
C GLU A 1241 21.93 -16.68 -47.28
N VAL A 1242 20.78 -16.01 -47.19
CA VAL A 1242 19.75 -16.35 -46.21
C VAL A 1242 18.86 -17.39 -46.90
N GLN A 1243 18.92 -18.64 -46.42
CA GLN A 1243 17.88 -19.65 -46.62
C GLN A 1243 16.70 -19.39 -45.69
#